data_AF-A0A7S4UPR2-F1
#
_entry.id   AF-A0A7S4UPR2-F1
#
_cell.length_a   1.000
_cell.length_b   1.000
_cell.length_c   1.000
_cell.angle_alpha   90.00
_cell.angle_beta   90.00
_cell.angle_gamma   90.00
#
_symmetry.space_group_name_H-M   'P 1'
#
loop_
_entity.id
_entity.type
_entity.pdbx_description
1 polymer ?
#
loop_
_entity_poly.entity_id
_entity_poly.type
_entity_poly.pdbx_seq_one_letter_code
_entity_poly.pdbx_strand_id
1 'polypeptide(L)'
;APAQLLPLLLGLCARGAGGSLGARAPQRPSGGAGRGPPRAVAGEQRRSGAFGHSVHGFQSAGELLSFVEGESPKLSGAQAKFLLWRLGNLRTSLTKELAKRPAFSALLELVADLVQSGHADPQGLRDIMLTATYLRGIHKKVDSLLDLCAGAFAPVAGAANAQDLANSAWALAKAGGSYTDALRSISRASKTCIHDFEALHLCKLAWAFATLSSTEPKLFRSLAKEALRKLRDFSPRDLSGLVWSFAKLQVDDATLPSGVAALASGKMQEFNAQDLANLVWAYARLGAEEPGLFESAARTATSKLKAFDPQNLSNLAWAFASLLVNDPELFQLVAKEACSPRRTFTPQGISNLVWAFAKLGIRDAELLRVVAAEASSKMEAFTPQELSGVAWSYATLEATPPGLLGALEEAALAKLPDFSPQALSNLLWAFATQRAESGALLSAVVEEAVRQAQKFKPQELSNLAWASATLGLEEPGLARTIARVATARDGQFKAQELSNLAWAFAAMGVFEPELLEHISREAVAIADELEPQMLSNLAWAFATLGVHDKALFRMIRGRAIVMAEDFAPQGLANLAWSSAALGLDDLDLFRAITRAALPRLRSFSPQDISSLLWSYSMLEIQELELVYALADEIVANLGRTLDSSRAPASATLVGAGALATPAAGPEPVANRPHVVLDLADRLVILKPPGWEVDQYAREGGKRLLSDFLEGLLPARHWPIVRDAEHQYGFLHRIDVPCSGLILTAKTYEAYRGLSLQLDSGRVTRDYVITCHGWPPTGRHEVRERIFWPKDKLSPAGGSLQRLGKPAHTRLKTLAHIRRRGDALGFVALRIETGRRHQIRLHASHIGHPVLCEARYAALETFQSDNPWCQRSFLHRYRLAFYDASGEPQEALESLPKDLATVAEQFFARPGRSGVAMFPWVGGSSPTCWDLCETL
;
A
#
# COMPACT_ATOMS: atom_id res chain seq x y z
N ALA A 1 7.53 -7.44 40.33
CA ALA A 1 8.50 -6.38 40.03
C ALA A 1 8.89 -6.50 38.55
N PRO A 2 8.96 -5.41 37.77
CA PRO A 2 9.05 -5.48 36.30
C PRO A 2 10.28 -6.23 35.76
N ALA A 3 11.43 -6.13 36.44
CA ALA A 3 12.73 -6.65 36.02
C ALA A 3 12.82 -8.19 35.79
N GLN A 4 11.75 -8.95 35.98
CA GLN A 4 11.69 -10.40 35.73
C GLN A 4 11.02 -10.79 34.40
N LEU A 5 10.36 -9.86 33.71
CA LEU A 5 9.66 -10.13 32.44
C LEU A 5 10.59 -10.08 31.21
N LEU A 6 11.59 -9.19 31.22
CA LEU A 6 12.40 -8.86 30.04
C LEU A 6 13.09 -10.06 29.36
N PRO A 7 13.72 -11.02 30.08
CA PRO A 7 14.42 -12.14 29.46
C PRO A 7 13.50 -13.16 28.74
N LEU A 8 12.21 -13.20 29.09
CA LEU A 8 11.24 -14.12 28.49
C LEU A 8 10.74 -13.64 27.12
N LEU A 9 10.73 -12.33 26.88
CA LEU A 9 10.20 -11.72 25.65
C LEU A 9 11.21 -11.85 24.50
N LEU A 10 12.48 -11.56 24.76
CA LEU A 10 13.55 -11.57 23.75
C LEU A 10 13.82 -12.96 23.13
N GLY A 11 13.49 -14.04 23.85
CA GLY A 11 13.74 -15.41 23.37
C GLY A 11 12.77 -15.92 22.30
N LEU A 12 11.66 -15.22 22.03
CA LEU A 12 10.55 -15.73 21.22
C LEU A 12 10.60 -15.30 19.75
N CYS A 13 11.27 -14.19 19.42
CA CYS A 13 11.30 -13.64 18.05
C CYS A 13 12.24 -14.40 17.09
N ALA A 14 13.17 -15.22 17.59
CA ALA A 14 14.33 -15.71 16.84
C ALA A 14 14.12 -17.01 16.02
N ARG A 15 12.89 -17.41 15.69
CA ARG A 15 12.58 -18.72 15.07
C ARG A 15 11.47 -18.68 14.00
N GLY A 16 11.57 -17.75 13.05
CA GLY A 16 10.49 -17.46 12.09
C GLY A 16 10.81 -17.57 10.58
N ALA A 17 12.02 -17.93 10.16
CA ALA A 17 12.40 -17.93 8.73
C ALA A 17 13.35 -19.08 8.35
N GLY A 18 13.14 -19.66 7.16
CA GLY A 18 14.00 -20.71 6.59
C GLY A 18 13.24 -21.76 5.78
N GLY A 19 13.00 -21.50 4.48
CA GLY A 19 12.43 -22.45 3.52
C GLY A 19 13.44 -22.80 2.42
N SER A 20 13.41 -24.03 1.90
CA SER A 20 14.45 -24.56 1.01
C SER A 20 14.08 -24.53 -0.48
N LEU A 21 15.10 -24.30 -1.32
CA LEU A 21 15.08 -24.55 -2.76
C LEU A 21 15.83 -25.86 -3.08
N GLY A 22 15.52 -26.48 -4.22
CA GLY A 22 16.20 -27.68 -4.70
C GLY A 22 16.13 -27.81 -6.23
N ALA A 23 17.12 -28.46 -6.82
CA ALA A 23 17.21 -28.67 -8.26
C ALA A 23 17.95 -29.97 -8.63
N ARG A 24 17.60 -30.56 -9.79
CA ARG A 24 18.38 -31.56 -10.52
C ARG A 24 18.21 -31.35 -12.03
N ALA A 25 19.19 -31.83 -12.81
CA ALA A 25 19.45 -31.39 -14.18
C ALA A 25 19.28 -32.55 -15.23
N PRO A 26 19.84 -32.52 -16.47
CA PRO A 26 19.00 -32.52 -17.68
C PRO A 26 19.37 -33.59 -18.75
N GLN A 27 18.74 -33.55 -19.94
CA GLN A 27 19.26 -34.18 -21.18
C GLN A 27 18.64 -33.65 -22.50
N ARG A 28 19.22 -34.05 -23.65
CA ARG A 28 18.97 -33.68 -25.08
C ARG A 28 19.01 -34.97 -25.96
N PRO A 29 18.90 -35.01 -27.33
CA PRO A 29 18.40 -34.06 -28.37
C PRO A 29 17.20 -34.71 -29.17
N SER A 30 17.00 -34.87 -30.50
CA SER A 30 17.64 -34.47 -31.81
C SER A 30 16.75 -34.79 -33.05
N GLY A 31 16.78 -33.96 -34.11
CA GLY A 31 16.40 -34.30 -35.52
C GLY A 31 14.92 -34.10 -35.93
N GLY A 32 14.54 -33.91 -37.22
CA GLY A 32 15.35 -33.64 -38.43
C GLY A 32 14.56 -33.62 -39.78
N ALA A 33 14.81 -32.60 -40.62
CA ALA A 33 14.70 -32.44 -42.10
C ALA A 33 13.45 -32.88 -42.96
N GLY A 34 13.12 -32.05 -43.97
CA GLY A 34 12.22 -32.35 -45.12
C GLY A 34 12.23 -31.24 -46.22
N ARG A 35 11.93 -31.54 -47.51
CA ARG A 35 12.00 -30.59 -48.66
C ARG A 35 10.88 -30.79 -49.72
N GLY A 36 10.50 -29.74 -50.47
CA GLY A 36 9.92 -29.88 -51.84
C GLY A 36 9.16 -28.66 -52.45
N PRO A 37 9.47 -28.18 -53.68
CA PRO A 37 8.78 -27.06 -54.38
C PRO A 37 8.30 -27.42 -55.83
N PRO A 38 8.26 -26.52 -56.87
CA PRO A 38 7.32 -25.41 -57.18
C PRO A 38 6.75 -25.45 -58.64
N ARG A 39 5.98 -24.41 -59.10
CA ARG A 39 5.94 -23.95 -60.52
C ARG A 39 5.29 -22.55 -60.72
N ALA A 40 5.33 -22.01 -61.96
CA ALA A 40 4.98 -20.62 -62.35
C ALA A 40 4.49 -20.52 -63.83
N VAL A 41 4.10 -19.31 -64.34
CA VAL A 41 4.19 -18.78 -65.76
C VAL A 41 3.45 -17.41 -65.89
N ALA A 42 3.61 -16.66 -67.01
CA ALA A 42 3.22 -15.24 -67.21
C ALA A 42 2.37 -14.96 -68.49
N GLY A 43 2.14 -13.68 -68.87
CA GLY A 43 1.39 -13.22 -70.08
C GLY A 43 1.66 -11.76 -70.49
N GLU A 44 1.27 -11.33 -71.71
CA GLU A 44 1.86 -10.16 -72.42
C GLU A 44 0.90 -9.09 -73.06
N GLN A 45 1.42 -7.85 -73.18
CA GLN A 45 1.32 -6.78 -74.23
C GLN A 45 0.09 -6.71 -75.21
N ARG A 46 -0.43 -5.53 -75.62
CA ARG A 46 0.17 -4.58 -76.62
C ARG A 46 -0.61 -3.24 -76.84
N ARG A 47 0.13 -2.21 -77.29
CA ARG A 47 -0.12 -1.04 -78.21
C ARG A 47 -1.52 -0.88 -78.87
N SER A 48 -2.05 0.29 -79.30
CA SER A 48 -1.71 1.76 -79.30
C SER A 48 -2.88 2.53 -80.01
N GLY A 49 -3.04 3.86 -80.14
CA GLY A 49 -2.26 5.10 -79.85
C GLY A 49 -2.92 6.36 -80.48
N ALA A 50 -2.14 7.43 -80.78
CA ALA A 50 -2.51 8.71 -81.46
C ALA A 50 -3.28 9.80 -80.64
N PHE A 51 -3.37 11.03 -81.19
CA PHE A 51 -3.44 12.30 -80.44
C PHE A 51 -4.58 13.23 -80.90
N GLY A 52 -5.33 13.84 -79.97
CA GLY A 52 -6.38 14.82 -80.33
C GLY A 52 -7.39 15.17 -79.23
N HIS A 53 -6.93 15.48 -78.01
CA HIS A 53 -7.81 15.67 -76.85
C HIS A 53 -7.55 16.95 -76.05
N SER A 54 -8.64 17.49 -75.48
CA SER A 54 -8.60 18.58 -74.48
C SER A 54 -7.69 18.21 -73.31
N VAL A 55 -6.93 19.19 -72.80
CA VAL A 55 -6.00 19.02 -71.67
C VAL A 55 -6.73 18.66 -70.35
N HIS A 56 -8.04 18.88 -70.28
CA HIS A 56 -8.91 18.42 -69.19
C HIS A 56 -9.34 16.94 -69.33
N GLY A 57 -9.16 16.34 -70.50
CA GLY A 57 -9.71 15.03 -70.89
C GLY A 57 -8.91 13.80 -70.43
N PHE A 58 -7.66 13.97 -69.98
CA PHE A 58 -6.84 12.86 -69.48
C PHE A 58 -7.51 12.18 -68.29
N GLN A 59 -7.82 10.88 -68.42
CA GLN A 59 -8.42 10.05 -67.39
C GLN A 59 -7.37 9.34 -66.55
N SER A 60 -6.15 9.15 -67.07
CA SER A 60 -5.01 8.60 -66.31
C SER A 60 -3.73 9.43 -66.44
N ALA A 61 -2.86 9.30 -65.43
CA ALA A 61 -1.49 9.79 -65.44
C ALA A 61 -0.67 9.17 -66.59
N GLY A 62 -1.01 7.95 -67.01
CA GLY A 62 -0.37 7.28 -68.15
C GLY A 62 -0.63 7.98 -69.48
N GLU A 63 -1.86 8.45 -69.71
CA GLU A 63 -2.20 9.27 -70.90
C GLU A 63 -1.49 10.63 -70.84
N LEU A 64 -1.56 11.34 -69.71
CA LEU A 64 -0.94 12.66 -69.55
C LEU A 64 0.57 12.60 -69.78
N LEU A 65 1.25 11.60 -69.22
CA LEU A 65 2.69 11.44 -69.44
C LEU A 65 3.01 11.02 -70.88
N SER A 66 2.17 10.20 -71.52
CA SER A 66 2.32 9.88 -72.95
C SER A 66 2.07 11.11 -73.86
N PHE A 67 1.27 12.08 -73.41
CA PHE A 67 1.12 13.37 -74.07
C PHE A 67 2.38 14.24 -73.93
N VAL A 68 2.93 14.36 -72.71
CA VAL A 68 4.20 15.08 -72.48
C VAL A 68 5.34 14.44 -73.28
N GLU A 69 5.39 13.10 -73.38
CA GLU A 69 6.38 12.35 -74.18
C GLU A 69 6.40 12.77 -75.66
N GLY A 70 5.27 13.21 -76.23
CA GLY A 70 5.17 13.67 -77.62
C GLY A 70 5.35 15.18 -77.82
N GLU A 71 4.97 16.00 -76.84
CA GLU A 71 4.89 17.46 -76.98
C GLU A 71 5.91 18.27 -76.14
N SER A 72 6.72 17.62 -75.29
CA SER A 72 7.67 18.31 -74.39
C SER A 72 8.50 19.44 -75.03
N PRO A 73 9.02 19.34 -76.28
CA PRO A 73 9.78 20.43 -76.90
C PRO A 73 8.97 21.68 -77.27
N LYS A 74 7.63 21.64 -77.17
CA LYS A 74 6.71 22.73 -77.52
C LYS A 74 5.92 23.27 -76.33
N LEU A 75 6.11 22.71 -75.13
CA LEU A 75 5.37 23.12 -73.92
C LEU A 75 6.03 24.34 -73.27
N SER A 76 5.29 25.44 -73.13
CA SER A 76 5.68 26.56 -72.27
C SER A 76 5.64 26.17 -70.78
N GLY A 77 6.42 26.85 -69.95
CA GLY A 77 6.41 26.65 -68.49
C GLY A 77 5.01 26.80 -67.87
N ALA A 78 4.16 27.69 -68.41
CA ALA A 78 2.77 27.83 -67.97
C ALA A 78 1.91 26.59 -68.27
N GLN A 79 2.08 25.98 -69.44
CA GLN A 79 1.44 24.71 -69.78
C GLN A 79 2.01 23.55 -68.94
N ALA A 80 3.32 23.54 -68.69
CA ALA A 80 3.95 22.57 -67.80
C ALA A 80 3.42 22.66 -66.36
N LYS A 81 3.25 23.87 -65.80
CA LYS A 81 2.61 24.12 -64.48
C LYS A 81 1.20 23.52 -64.45
N PHE A 82 0.39 23.74 -65.48
CA PHE A 82 -0.98 23.21 -65.56
C PHE A 82 -1.02 21.68 -65.71
N LEU A 83 -0.14 21.11 -66.52
CA LEU A 83 0.00 19.66 -66.69
C LEU A 83 0.46 18.98 -65.40
N LEU A 84 1.39 19.58 -64.66
CA LEU A 84 1.82 19.10 -63.34
C LEU A 84 0.65 19.13 -62.33
N TRP A 85 -0.13 20.23 -62.29
CA TRP A 85 -1.35 20.31 -61.47
C TRP A 85 -2.38 19.25 -61.84
N ARG A 86 -2.64 19.02 -63.13
CA ARG A 86 -3.53 17.94 -63.59
C ARG A 86 -3.01 16.56 -63.19
N LEU A 87 -1.69 16.35 -63.23
CA LEU A 87 -1.04 15.11 -62.80
C LEU A 87 -1.18 14.88 -61.28
N GLY A 88 -1.10 15.93 -60.46
CA GLY A 88 -1.39 15.88 -59.01
C GLY A 88 -2.84 15.51 -58.69
N ASN A 89 -3.79 15.87 -59.55
CA ASN A 89 -5.19 15.41 -59.46
C ASN A 89 -5.34 13.94 -59.90
N LEU A 90 -4.56 13.48 -60.90
CA LEU A 90 -4.55 12.10 -61.39
C LEU A 90 -3.66 11.14 -60.57
N ARG A 91 -3.13 11.58 -59.41
CA ARG A 91 -2.13 10.87 -58.60
C ARG A 91 -2.49 9.43 -58.22
N THR A 92 -3.77 9.08 -58.10
CA THR A 92 -4.23 7.71 -57.83
C THR A 92 -3.90 6.71 -58.95
N SER A 93 -3.67 7.21 -60.17
CA SER A 93 -3.22 6.44 -61.33
C SER A 93 -1.71 6.57 -61.62
N LEU A 94 -0.98 7.39 -60.87
CA LEU A 94 0.46 7.60 -61.05
C LEU A 94 1.27 6.58 -60.23
N THR A 95 1.69 5.50 -60.88
CA THR A 95 2.58 4.50 -60.27
C THR A 95 4.04 4.95 -60.27
N LYS A 96 4.86 4.36 -59.39
CA LYS A 96 6.32 4.58 -59.40
C LYS A 96 6.98 4.20 -60.73
N GLU A 97 6.41 3.26 -61.49
CA GLU A 97 6.91 2.92 -62.83
C GLU A 97 6.56 3.98 -63.88
N LEU A 98 5.36 4.59 -63.82
CA LEU A 98 5.04 5.73 -64.68
C LEU A 98 5.93 6.94 -64.38
N ALA A 99 6.29 7.17 -63.12
CA ALA A 99 7.17 8.27 -62.73
C ALA A 99 8.66 8.08 -63.07
N LYS A 100 9.07 6.88 -63.52
CA LYS A 100 10.41 6.64 -64.12
C LYS A 100 10.49 7.10 -65.59
N ARG A 101 9.35 7.40 -66.24
CA ARG A 101 9.34 7.80 -67.65
C ARG A 101 10.10 9.12 -67.87
N PRO A 102 10.83 9.28 -69.00
CA PRO A 102 11.47 10.54 -69.36
C PRO A 102 10.49 11.72 -69.36
N ALA A 103 9.24 11.54 -69.80
CA ALA A 103 8.21 12.58 -69.76
C ALA A 103 7.93 13.12 -68.35
N PHE A 104 8.01 12.28 -67.31
CA PHE A 104 7.80 12.72 -65.93
C PHE A 104 8.96 13.59 -65.43
N SER A 105 10.20 13.26 -65.84
CA SER A 105 11.36 14.11 -65.58
C SER A 105 11.25 15.45 -66.32
N ALA A 106 10.99 15.42 -67.63
CA ALA A 106 10.92 16.60 -68.48
C ALA A 106 9.81 17.57 -68.04
N LEU A 107 8.67 17.06 -67.57
CA LEU A 107 7.60 17.90 -67.00
C LEU A 107 8.07 18.65 -65.74
N LEU A 108 8.81 17.98 -64.85
CA LEU A 108 9.36 18.62 -63.65
C LEU A 108 10.48 19.61 -63.97
N GLU A 109 11.27 19.34 -65.01
CA GLU A 109 12.34 20.23 -65.49
C GLU A 109 11.74 21.51 -66.10
N LEU A 110 10.75 21.42 -66.98
CA LEU A 110 10.03 22.59 -67.52
C LEU A 110 9.34 23.45 -66.45
N VAL A 111 8.94 22.86 -65.31
CA VAL A 111 8.40 23.61 -64.16
C VAL A 111 9.52 24.17 -63.28
N ALA A 112 10.64 23.48 -63.12
CA ALA A 112 11.83 24.01 -62.44
C ALA A 112 12.41 25.23 -63.18
N ASP A 113 12.47 25.18 -64.51
CA ASP A 113 12.92 26.30 -65.37
C ASP A 113 12.00 27.52 -65.22
N LEU A 114 10.68 27.31 -65.17
CA LEU A 114 9.72 28.39 -64.88
C LEU A 114 10.02 29.06 -63.53
N VAL A 115 10.28 28.27 -62.48
CA VAL A 115 10.57 28.78 -61.13
C VAL A 115 11.92 29.51 -61.09
N GLN A 116 12.97 28.95 -61.71
CA GLN A 116 14.29 29.59 -61.80
C GLN A 116 14.26 30.89 -62.61
N SER A 117 13.39 30.99 -63.62
CA SER A 117 13.26 32.20 -64.44
C SER A 117 12.65 33.40 -63.71
N GLY A 118 12.12 33.23 -62.49
CA GLY A 118 11.46 34.29 -61.73
C GLY A 118 10.06 34.70 -62.22
N HIS A 119 9.55 34.11 -63.31
CA HIS A 119 8.22 34.41 -63.86
C HIS A 119 7.06 33.73 -63.11
N ALA A 120 7.34 33.02 -62.01
CA ALA A 120 6.33 32.42 -61.15
C ALA A 120 5.92 33.39 -60.03
N ASP A 121 4.66 33.82 -60.07
CA ASP A 121 4.02 34.63 -59.04
C ASP A 121 3.81 33.84 -57.72
N PRO A 122 3.56 34.51 -56.57
CA PRO A 122 3.34 33.82 -55.30
C PRO A 122 2.22 32.77 -55.37
N GLN A 123 1.16 33.04 -56.15
CA GLN A 123 0.08 32.09 -56.39
C GLN A 123 0.57 30.86 -57.20
N GLY A 124 1.32 31.08 -58.27
CA GLY A 124 1.92 30.00 -59.06
C GLY A 124 2.90 29.13 -58.29
N LEU A 125 3.74 29.75 -57.45
CA LEU A 125 4.67 29.04 -56.55
C LEU A 125 3.92 28.20 -55.51
N ARG A 126 2.87 28.76 -54.88
CA ARG A 126 1.95 28.03 -53.99
C ARG A 126 1.35 26.82 -54.70
N ASP A 127 0.85 26.98 -55.92
CA ASP A 127 0.18 25.92 -56.67
C ASP A 127 1.15 24.79 -57.07
N ILE A 128 2.40 25.13 -57.40
CA ILE A 128 3.47 24.13 -57.63
C ILE A 128 3.81 23.40 -56.31
N MET A 129 3.99 24.13 -55.20
CA MET A 129 4.30 23.52 -53.89
C MET A 129 3.20 22.57 -53.40
N LEU A 130 1.92 22.98 -53.47
CA LEU A 130 0.78 22.12 -53.14
C LEU A 130 0.75 20.87 -54.03
N THR A 131 0.97 21.03 -55.33
CA THR A 131 0.96 19.92 -56.29
C THR A 131 2.11 18.94 -56.03
N ALA A 132 3.33 19.44 -55.83
CA ALA A 132 4.50 18.63 -55.54
C ALA A 132 4.38 17.90 -54.18
N THR A 133 3.73 18.53 -53.18
CA THR A 133 3.36 17.88 -51.91
C THR A 133 2.50 16.63 -52.13
N TYR A 134 1.52 16.68 -53.05
CA TYR A 134 0.68 15.52 -53.38
C TYR A 134 1.38 14.45 -54.25
N LEU A 135 2.56 14.76 -54.80
CA LEU A 135 3.37 13.87 -55.64
C LEU A 135 4.66 13.39 -54.93
N ARG A 136 4.83 13.73 -53.65
CA ARG A 136 6.04 13.48 -52.86
C ARG A 136 6.37 11.99 -52.74
N GLY A 137 7.66 11.63 -52.76
CA GLY A 137 8.12 10.25 -52.59
C GLY A 137 7.83 9.31 -53.77
N ILE A 138 7.21 9.83 -54.85
CA ILE A 138 7.04 9.12 -56.12
C ILE A 138 8.35 9.19 -56.93
N HIS A 139 9.04 10.32 -56.93
CA HIS A 139 10.31 10.51 -57.66
C HIS A 139 11.13 11.70 -57.10
N LYS A 140 12.46 11.52 -56.97
CA LYS A 140 13.37 12.48 -56.29
C LYS A 140 13.34 13.93 -56.80
N LYS A 141 13.04 14.17 -58.07
CA LYS A 141 12.95 15.54 -58.62
C LYS A 141 11.71 16.31 -58.10
N VAL A 142 10.71 15.64 -57.54
CA VAL A 142 9.57 16.29 -56.88
C VAL A 142 10.00 16.97 -55.58
N ASP A 143 10.84 16.29 -54.79
CA ASP A 143 11.40 16.84 -53.56
C ASP A 143 12.35 18.03 -53.89
N SER A 144 13.21 17.89 -54.90
CA SER A 144 14.06 19.01 -55.37
C SER A 144 13.25 20.21 -55.89
N LEU A 145 12.07 19.99 -56.49
CA LEU A 145 11.18 21.06 -56.94
C LEU A 145 10.51 21.79 -55.76
N LEU A 146 10.19 21.09 -54.67
CA LEU A 146 9.69 21.72 -53.43
C LEU A 146 10.74 22.67 -52.83
N ASP A 147 11.99 22.22 -52.72
CA ASP A 147 13.08 23.03 -52.17
C ASP A 147 13.37 24.27 -53.04
N LEU A 148 13.36 24.10 -54.36
CA LEU A 148 13.48 25.18 -55.33
C LEU A 148 12.33 26.21 -55.21
N CYS A 149 11.08 25.74 -55.08
CA CYS A 149 9.93 26.62 -54.88
C CYS A 149 9.97 27.35 -53.53
N ALA A 150 10.45 26.70 -52.46
CA ALA A 150 10.63 27.33 -51.16
C ALA A 150 11.63 28.51 -51.23
N GLY A 151 12.76 28.30 -51.91
CA GLY A 151 13.76 29.34 -52.17
C GLY A 151 13.20 30.49 -53.01
N ALA A 152 12.48 30.19 -54.09
CA ALA A 152 11.85 31.19 -54.96
C ALA A 152 10.70 31.96 -54.27
N PHE A 153 9.97 31.34 -53.34
CA PHE A 153 8.89 31.98 -52.60
C PHE A 153 9.40 32.95 -51.52
N ALA A 154 10.55 32.65 -50.90
CA ALA A 154 11.12 33.46 -49.82
C ALA A 154 11.31 34.97 -50.12
N PRO A 155 11.76 35.42 -51.31
CA PRO A 155 11.81 36.85 -51.66
C PRO A 155 10.44 37.45 -52.02
N VAL A 156 9.53 36.69 -52.65
CA VAL A 156 8.23 37.22 -53.13
C VAL A 156 7.10 37.10 -52.11
N ALA A 157 7.31 36.45 -50.96
CA ALA A 157 6.32 36.25 -49.91
C ALA A 157 5.66 37.56 -49.41
N GLY A 158 6.33 38.71 -49.54
CA GLY A 158 5.75 40.02 -49.19
C GLY A 158 4.62 40.50 -50.12
N ALA A 159 4.47 39.90 -51.30
CA ALA A 159 3.38 40.15 -52.26
C ALA A 159 2.31 39.03 -52.24
N ALA A 160 2.44 38.05 -51.36
CA ALA A 160 1.53 36.92 -51.23
C ALA A 160 0.33 37.27 -50.32
N ASN A 161 -0.87 36.82 -50.66
CA ASN A 161 -2.05 37.01 -49.80
C ASN A 161 -2.08 36.00 -48.63
N ALA A 162 -3.02 36.17 -47.71
CA ALA A 162 -3.18 35.28 -46.54
C ALA A 162 -3.35 33.79 -46.90
N GLN A 163 -4.12 33.50 -47.96
CA GLN A 163 -4.32 32.14 -48.47
C GLN A 163 -3.01 31.58 -49.06
N ASP A 164 -2.22 32.37 -49.78
CA ASP A 164 -0.94 31.96 -50.35
C ASP A 164 0.08 31.63 -49.26
N LEU A 165 0.19 32.48 -48.24
CA LEU A 165 1.09 32.32 -47.11
C LEU A 165 0.75 31.07 -46.29
N ALA A 166 -0.52 30.90 -45.92
CA ALA A 166 -0.99 29.76 -45.15
C ALA A 166 -0.84 28.42 -45.91
N ASN A 167 -1.19 28.37 -47.19
CA ASN A 167 -1.10 27.13 -47.96
C ASN A 167 0.34 26.79 -48.38
N SER A 168 1.20 27.78 -48.64
CA SER A 168 2.63 27.56 -48.87
C SER A 168 3.31 27.01 -47.61
N ALA A 169 3.06 27.61 -46.43
CA ALA A 169 3.55 27.08 -45.16
C ALA A 169 3.09 25.63 -44.93
N TRP A 170 1.80 25.35 -45.17
CA TRP A 170 1.24 24.01 -45.03
C TRP A 170 1.88 22.99 -46.00
N ALA A 171 2.14 23.38 -47.25
CA ALA A 171 2.83 22.53 -48.23
C ALA A 171 4.25 22.18 -47.77
N LEU A 172 5.03 23.18 -47.34
CA LEU A 172 6.37 23.00 -46.77
C LEU A 172 6.35 22.10 -45.52
N ALA A 173 5.33 22.23 -44.67
CA ALA A 173 5.15 21.39 -43.48
C ALA A 173 4.79 19.93 -43.80
N LYS A 174 4.09 19.67 -44.92
CA LYS A 174 3.87 18.31 -45.45
C LYS A 174 5.08 17.76 -46.22
N ALA A 175 5.92 18.64 -46.77
CA ALA A 175 7.22 18.29 -47.35
C ALA A 175 8.26 17.94 -46.27
N GLY A 176 8.17 18.49 -45.06
CA GLY A 176 8.96 18.03 -43.91
C GLY A 176 10.49 18.19 -44.07
N GLY A 177 10.92 19.21 -44.82
CA GLY A 177 12.31 19.62 -44.99
C GLY A 177 12.65 20.85 -44.15
N SER A 178 13.91 21.31 -44.25
CA SER A 178 14.40 22.50 -43.53
C SER A 178 14.19 23.77 -44.35
N TYR A 179 13.10 24.50 -44.08
CA TYR A 179 12.66 25.64 -44.88
C TYR A 179 12.83 27.00 -44.18
N THR A 180 13.88 27.14 -43.36
CA THR A 180 14.03 28.24 -42.38
C THR A 180 13.88 29.65 -42.98
N ASP A 181 14.49 29.94 -44.13
CA ASP A 181 14.42 31.27 -44.74
C ASP A 181 13.05 31.57 -45.35
N ALA A 182 12.42 30.59 -45.99
CA ALA A 182 11.04 30.67 -46.46
C ALA A 182 10.07 30.87 -45.29
N LEU A 183 10.23 30.15 -44.18
CA LEU A 183 9.45 30.32 -42.96
C LEU A 183 9.65 31.70 -42.32
N ARG A 184 10.88 32.22 -42.22
CA ARG A 184 11.11 33.59 -41.72
C ARG A 184 10.47 34.65 -42.60
N SER A 185 10.47 34.48 -43.93
CA SER A 185 9.78 35.38 -44.86
C SER A 185 8.26 35.27 -44.79
N ILE A 186 7.70 34.06 -44.74
CA ILE A 186 6.27 33.81 -44.49
C ILE A 186 5.85 34.43 -43.16
N SER A 187 6.63 34.23 -42.09
CA SER A 187 6.36 34.81 -40.77
C SER A 187 6.39 36.34 -40.81
N ARG A 188 7.27 36.96 -41.60
CA ARG A 188 7.31 38.42 -41.79
C ARG A 188 6.05 38.92 -42.49
N ALA A 189 5.68 38.33 -43.63
CA ALA A 189 4.52 38.73 -44.42
C ALA A 189 3.19 38.45 -43.72
N SER A 190 3.04 37.28 -43.08
CA SER A 190 1.82 36.92 -42.34
C SER A 190 1.54 37.87 -41.17
N LYS A 191 2.57 38.49 -40.57
CA LYS A 191 2.41 39.52 -39.54
C LYS A 191 1.90 40.86 -40.09
N THR A 192 2.11 41.17 -41.37
CA THR A 192 1.62 42.43 -41.99
C THR A 192 0.18 42.32 -42.51
N CYS A 193 -0.27 41.14 -42.93
CA CYS A 193 -1.64 40.88 -43.41
C CYS A 193 -2.46 39.96 -42.48
N ILE A 194 -2.11 39.86 -41.18
CA ILE A 194 -2.71 38.86 -40.27
C ILE A 194 -4.24 38.96 -40.17
N HIS A 195 -4.79 40.17 -40.29
CA HIS A 195 -6.23 40.45 -40.24
C HIS A 195 -6.99 39.90 -41.45
N ASP A 196 -6.30 39.59 -42.55
CA ASP A 196 -6.88 39.03 -43.78
C ASP A 196 -6.97 37.49 -43.73
N PHE A 197 -6.39 36.84 -42.71
CA PHE A 197 -6.46 35.39 -42.54
C PHE A 197 -7.83 34.97 -41.98
N GLU A 198 -8.52 34.07 -42.69
CA GLU A 198 -9.67 33.33 -42.20
C GLU A 198 -9.27 32.30 -41.12
N ALA A 199 -10.23 31.78 -40.35
CA ALA A 199 -10.01 30.77 -39.31
C ALA A 199 -9.15 29.57 -39.78
N LEU A 200 -9.51 28.98 -40.92
CA LEU A 200 -8.77 27.87 -41.54
C LEU A 200 -7.33 28.28 -41.92
N HIS A 201 -7.10 29.52 -42.33
CA HIS A 201 -5.79 30.03 -42.72
C HIS A 201 -4.91 30.32 -41.49
N LEU A 202 -5.47 30.83 -40.39
CA LEU A 202 -4.81 30.96 -39.09
C LEU A 202 -4.38 29.58 -38.56
N CYS A 203 -5.30 28.60 -38.58
CA CYS A 203 -5.04 27.20 -38.19
C CYS A 203 -3.92 26.56 -39.03
N LYS A 204 -4.02 26.61 -40.38
CA LYS A 204 -3.00 26.08 -41.29
C LYS A 204 -1.61 26.67 -41.02
N LEU A 205 -1.53 27.98 -40.77
CA LEU A 205 -0.26 28.65 -40.51
C LEU A 205 0.35 28.19 -39.17
N ALA A 206 -0.44 28.19 -38.09
CA ALA A 206 0.01 27.68 -36.79
C ALA A 206 0.50 26.22 -36.88
N TRP A 207 -0.29 25.37 -37.53
CA TRP A 207 0.01 23.94 -37.73
C TRP A 207 1.30 23.72 -38.54
N ALA A 208 1.56 24.55 -39.55
CA ALA A 208 2.76 24.45 -40.36
C ALA A 208 4.04 24.73 -39.54
N PHE A 209 4.07 25.84 -38.79
CA PHE A 209 5.21 26.19 -37.94
C PHE A 209 5.40 25.15 -36.81
N ALA A 210 4.32 24.66 -36.21
CA ALA A 210 4.38 23.62 -35.18
C ALA A 210 4.88 22.27 -35.70
N THR A 211 4.48 21.87 -36.92
CA THR A 211 4.94 20.64 -37.57
C THR A 211 6.42 20.70 -37.93
N LEU A 212 6.90 21.85 -38.41
CA LEU A 212 8.32 22.09 -38.73
C LEU A 212 9.16 22.49 -37.50
N SER A 213 8.58 22.43 -36.28
CA SER A 213 9.23 22.81 -35.02
C SER A 213 9.87 24.22 -35.03
N SER A 214 9.27 25.14 -35.78
CA SER A 214 9.80 26.48 -36.02
C SER A 214 9.15 27.50 -35.06
N THR A 215 9.93 27.98 -34.10
CA THR A 215 9.47 28.89 -33.05
C THR A 215 9.56 30.36 -33.46
N GLU A 216 8.40 30.98 -33.72
CA GLU A 216 8.27 32.40 -34.07
C GLU A 216 7.35 33.12 -33.06
N PRO A 217 7.82 33.48 -31.85
CA PRO A 217 6.95 33.99 -30.77
C PRO A 217 6.14 35.23 -31.13
N LYS A 218 6.71 36.12 -31.98
CA LYS A 218 5.99 37.31 -32.49
C LYS A 218 4.88 36.96 -33.49
N LEU A 219 4.99 35.84 -34.22
CA LEU A 219 3.92 35.36 -35.10
C LEU A 219 2.81 34.71 -34.26
N PHE A 220 3.16 33.85 -33.30
CA PHE A 220 2.18 33.15 -32.47
C PHE A 220 1.35 34.12 -31.60
N ARG A 221 1.95 35.19 -31.06
CA ARG A 221 1.20 36.25 -30.37
C ARG A 221 0.19 36.97 -31.27
N SER A 222 0.53 37.19 -32.56
CA SER A 222 -0.42 37.75 -33.53
C SER A 222 -1.50 36.74 -33.93
N LEU A 223 -1.14 35.46 -34.09
CA LEU A 223 -2.08 34.37 -34.37
C LEU A 223 -3.12 34.21 -33.25
N ALA A 224 -2.70 34.18 -31.97
CA ALA A 224 -3.61 34.06 -30.82
C ALA A 224 -4.60 35.23 -30.79
N LYS A 225 -4.10 36.46 -30.89
CA LYS A 225 -4.92 37.69 -30.88
C LYS A 225 -5.96 37.71 -32.01
N GLU A 226 -5.61 37.25 -33.21
CA GLU A 226 -6.54 37.23 -34.34
C GLU A 226 -7.49 36.03 -34.32
N ALA A 227 -7.03 34.86 -33.87
CA ALA A 227 -7.88 33.69 -33.67
C ALA A 227 -8.97 33.96 -32.62
N LEU A 228 -8.65 34.63 -31.51
CA LEU A 228 -9.62 35.02 -30.49
C LEU A 228 -10.70 35.99 -31.03
N ARG A 229 -10.37 36.84 -32.01
CA ARG A 229 -11.34 37.73 -32.68
C ARG A 229 -12.29 36.95 -33.60
N LYS A 230 -11.78 35.97 -34.34
CA LYS A 230 -12.53 35.17 -35.34
C LYS A 230 -13.00 33.81 -34.80
N LEU A 231 -12.97 33.62 -33.48
CA LEU A 231 -13.02 32.30 -32.86
C LEU A 231 -14.28 31.49 -33.23
N ARG A 232 -15.42 32.17 -33.37
CA ARG A 232 -16.72 31.56 -33.72
C ARG A 232 -16.67 30.83 -35.07
N ASP A 233 -15.85 31.32 -35.99
CA ASP A 233 -15.73 30.88 -37.39
C ASP A 233 -14.86 29.61 -37.53
N PHE A 234 -14.16 29.21 -36.47
CA PHE A 234 -13.36 27.98 -36.47
C PHE A 234 -14.26 26.74 -36.40
N SER A 235 -13.96 25.74 -37.25
CA SER A 235 -14.53 24.40 -37.11
C SER A 235 -13.90 23.67 -35.90
N PRO A 236 -14.51 22.60 -35.37
CA PRO A 236 -13.91 21.74 -34.34
C PRO A 236 -12.46 21.32 -34.65
N ARG A 237 -12.19 21.03 -35.93
CA ARG A 237 -10.88 20.64 -36.46
C ARG A 237 -9.87 21.78 -36.48
N ASP A 238 -10.35 23.01 -36.69
CA ASP A 238 -9.48 24.19 -36.65
C ASP A 238 -9.17 24.61 -35.21
N LEU A 239 -10.11 24.41 -34.27
CA LEU A 239 -9.88 24.60 -32.84
C LEU A 239 -8.87 23.56 -32.30
N SER A 240 -9.04 22.27 -32.63
CA SER A 240 -8.12 21.20 -32.23
C SER A 240 -6.71 21.47 -32.79
N GLY A 241 -6.61 21.77 -34.10
CA GLY A 241 -5.35 22.05 -34.78
C GLY A 241 -4.64 23.29 -34.27
N LEU A 242 -5.38 24.36 -33.93
CA LEU A 242 -4.81 25.59 -33.39
C LEU A 242 -4.17 25.36 -32.01
N VAL A 243 -4.93 24.84 -31.03
CA VAL A 243 -4.39 24.64 -29.66
C VAL A 243 -3.28 23.58 -29.67
N TRP A 244 -3.42 22.51 -30.46
CA TRP A 244 -2.34 21.54 -30.68
C TRP A 244 -1.04 22.21 -31.17
N SER A 245 -1.13 23.22 -32.02
CA SER A 245 0.05 23.94 -32.54
C SER A 245 0.78 24.74 -31.46
N PHE A 246 0.04 25.39 -30.57
CA PHE A 246 0.62 26.11 -29.42
C PHE A 246 1.23 25.11 -28.42
N ALA A 247 0.52 24.02 -28.11
CA ALA A 247 0.99 22.95 -27.23
C ALA A 247 2.23 22.22 -27.75
N LYS A 248 2.30 21.96 -29.06
CA LYS A 248 3.43 21.28 -29.72
C LYS A 248 4.72 22.10 -29.68
N LEU A 249 4.62 23.44 -29.73
CA LEU A 249 5.75 24.36 -29.60
C LEU A 249 5.97 24.88 -28.16
N GLN A 250 5.10 24.51 -27.21
CA GLN A 250 5.07 25.05 -25.84
C GLN A 250 5.06 26.59 -25.82
N VAL A 251 4.21 27.20 -26.65
CA VAL A 251 3.98 28.64 -26.65
C VAL A 251 3.07 29.00 -25.48
N ASP A 252 3.62 29.75 -24.53
CA ASP A 252 2.87 30.38 -23.45
C ASP A 252 1.96 31.50 -23.98
N ASP A 253 0.65 31.24 -23.94
CA ASP A 253 -0.43 32.22 -24.07
C ASP A 253 -1.60 31.71 -23.24
N ALA A 254 -1.84 32.31 -22.06
CA ALA A 254 -2.94 31.91 -21.18
C ALA A 254 -4.34 32.30 -21.70
N THR A 255 -4.44 33.15 -22.72
CA THR A 255 -5.73 33.69 -23.20
C THR A 255 -6.36 32.83 -24.30
N LEU A 256 -5.53 32.21 -25.14
CA LEU A 256 -6.02 31.37 -26.24
C LEU A 256 -6.68 30.06 -25.76
N PRO A 257 -6.13 29.30 -24.79
CA PRO A 257 -6.76 28.08 -24.27
C PRO A 257 -8.14 28.37 -23.68
N SER A 258 -8.29 29.27 -22.70
CA SER A 258 -9.59 29.54 -22.08
C SER A 258 -10.62 30.10 -23.08
N GLY A 259 -10.19 30.90 -24.05
CA GLY A 259 -11.03 31.34 -25.16
C GLY A 259 -11.55 30.16 -26.00
N VAL A 260 -10.66 29.28 -26.44
CA VAL A 260 -11.02 28.06 -27.20
C VAL A 260 -11.89 27.13 -26.36
N ALA A 261 -11.59 26.93 -25.07
CA ALA A 261 -12.30 26.03 -24.17
C ALA A 261 -13.78 26.40 -24.04
N ALA A 262 -14.08 27.69 -23.88
CA ALA A 262 -15.44 28.21 -23.80
C ALA A 262 -16.26 27.91 -25.06
N LEU A 263 -15.67 28.03 -26.27
CA LEU A 263 -16.36 27.71 -27.52
C LEU A 263 -16.42 26.21 -27.82
N ALA A 264 -15.31 25.49 -27.60
CA ALA A 264 -15.20 24.06 -27.88
C ALA A 264 -16.18 23.24 -27.03
N SER A 265 -16.40 23.64 -25.78
CA SER A 265 -17.43 23.05 -24.90
C SER A 265 -18.83 23.14 -25.53
N GLY A 266 -19.17 24.28 -26.15
CA GLY A 266 -20.45 24.47 -26.86
C GLY A 266 -20.56 23.69 -28.17
N LYS A 267 -19.45 23.46 -28.88
CA LYS A 267 -19.40 22.66 -30.13
C LYS A 267 -19.04 21.18 -29.91
N MET A 268 -18.96 20.70 -28.67
CA MET A 268 -18.25 19.44 -28.36
C MET A 268 -18.79 18.21 -29.13
N GLN A 269 -20.12 18.13 -29.34
CA GLN A 269 -20.73 17.04 -30.11
C GLN A 269 -20.38 17.04 -31.61
N GLU A 270 -19.81 18.11 -32.17
CA GLU A 270 -19.31 18.16 -33.54
C GLU A 270 -17.90 17.55 -33.70
N PHE A 271 -17.11 17.44 -32.63
CA PHE A 271 -15.76 16.87 -32.68
C PHE A 271 -15.79 15.38 -33.04
N ASN A 272 -14.94 14.95 -33.98
CA ASN A 272 -14.65 13.53 -34.18
C ASN A 272 -13.57 13.07 -33.18
N ALA A 273 -13.32 11.75 -33.13
CA ALA A 273 -12.39 11.15 -32.18
C ALA A 273 -10.95 11.70 -32.25
N GLN A 274 -10.44 11.98 -33.46
CA GLN A 274 -9.08 12.53 -33.63
C GLN A 274 -9.01 13.98 -33.18
N ASP A 275 -10.00 14.80 -33.56
CA ASP A 275 -10.04 16.21 -33.14
C ASP A 275 -10.24 16.35 -31.64
N LEU A 276 -11.05 15.49 -31.01
CA LEU A 276 -11.26 15.47 -29.57
C LEU A 276 -9.99 15.03 -28.81
N ALA A 277 -9.32 13.96 -29.26
CA ALA A 277 -8.06 13.50 -28.68
C ALA A 277 -6.95 14.55 -28.82
N ASN A 278 -6.80 15.17 -29.99
CA ASN A 278 -5.84 16.26 -30.22
C ASN A 278 -6.12 17.47 -29.34
N LEU A 279 -7.40 17.83 -29.13
CA LEU A 279 -7.81 18.93 -28.27
C LEU A 279 -7.36 18.67 -26.83
N VAL A 280 -7.84 17.61 -26.17
CA VAL A 280 -7.50 17.36 -24.75
C VAL A 280 -6.01 17.12 -24.53
N TRP A 281 -5.32 16.47 -25.48
CA TRP A 281 -3.86 16.32 -25.45
C TRP A 281 -3.15 17.68 -25.44
N ALA A 282 -3.67 18.67 -26.17
CA ALA A 282 -3.07 19.99 -26.23
C ALA A 282 -3.19 20.77 -24.91
N TYR A 283 -4.35 20.71 -24.23
CA TYR A 283 -4.51 21.31 -22.89
C TYR A 283 -3.61 20.63 -21.87
N ALA A 284 -3.60 19.30 -21.86
CA ALA A 284 -2.74 18.50 -21.00
C ALA A 284 -1.24 18.79 -21.23
N ARG A 285 -0.82 19.01 -22.49
CA ARG A 285 0.56 19.34 -22.85
C ARG A 285 0.95 20.79 -22.52
N LEU A 286 -0.03 21.70 -22.40
CA LEU A 286 0.15 23.09 -21.94
C LEU A 286 0.09 23.23 -20.41
N GLY A 287 -0.47 22.25 -19.68
CA GLY A 287 -0.83 22.41 -18.26
C GLY A 287 -2.06 23.31 -18.06
N ALA A 288 -2.92 23.43 -19.07
CA ALA A 288 -4.09 24.31 -19.04
C ALA A 288 -5.30 23.60 -18.41
N GLU A 289 -5.56 23.88 -17.13
CA GLU A 289 -6.66 23.30 -16.37
C GLU A 289 -8.01 23.95 -16.72
N GLU A 290 -8.81 23.25 -17.54
CA GLU A 290 -10.15 23.70 -17.98
C GLU A 290 -11.22 22.64 -17.64
N PRO A 291 -11.71 22.55 -16.39
CA PRO A 291 -12.53 21.42 -15.92
C PRO A 291 -13.80 21.18 -16.75
N GLY A 292 -14.53 22.24 -17.10
CA GLY A 292 -15.77 22.14 -17.90
C GLY A 292 -15.52 21.66 -19.34
N LEU A 293 -14.32 21.90 -19.88
CA LEU A 293 -13.90 21.33 -21.16
C LEU A 293 -13.69 19.83 -21.05
N PHE A 294 -13.00 19.37 -20.01
CA PHE A 294 -12.73 17.95 -19.78
C PHE A 294 -14.00 17.15 -19.44
N GLU A 295 -14.92 17.68 -18.62
CA GLU A 295 -16.25 17.09 -18.37
C GLU A 295 -17.07 16.92 -19.67
N SER A 296 -17.02 17.93 -20.54
CA SER A 296 -17.72 17.91 -21.84
C SER A 296 -17.04 16.96 -22.83
N ALA A 297 -15.71 16.90 -22.82
CA ALA A 297 -14.92 15.97 -23.61
C ALA A 297 -15.14 14.51 -23.19
N ALA A 298 -15.19 14.22 -21.89
CA ALA A 298 -15.41 12.87 -21.36
C ALA A 298 -16.75 12.30 -21.82
N ARG A 299 -17.85 13.02 -21.58
CA ARG A 299 -19.21 12.64 -22.04
C ARG A 299 -19.29 12.40 -23.55
N THR A 300 -18.51 13.15 -24.33
CA THR A 300 -18.46 13.03 -25.79
C THR A 300 -17.54 11.90 -26.27
N ALA A 301 -16.46 11.62 -25.55
CA ALA A 301 -15.59 10.48 -25.81
C ALA A 301 -16.31 9.17 -25.48
N THR A 302 -17.00 9.09 -24.34
CA THR A 302 -17.84 7.96 -23.92
C THR A 302 -18.87 7.58 -24.99
N SER A 303 -19.59 8.53 -25.58
CA SER A 303 -20.57 8.25 -26.65
C SER A 303 -19.95 7.87 -28.00
N LYS A 304 -18.67 8.20 -28.24
CA LYS A 304 -17.97 8.02 -29.53
C LYS A 304 -16.79 7.03 -29.49
N LEU A 305 -16.53 6.36 -28.37
CA LEU A 305 -15.23 5.73 -28.08
C LEU A 305 -14.77 4.70 -29.14
N LYS A 306 -15.73 3.97 -29.73
CA LYS A 306 -15.48 3.01 -30.83
C LYS A 306 -14.85 3.64 -32.08
N ALA A 307 -15.00 4.96 -32.28
CA ALA A 307 -14.44 5.70 -33.40
C ALA A 307 -13.01 6.23 -33.14
N PHE A 308 -12.49 6.11 -31.91
CA PHE A 308 -11.08 6.37 -31.63
C PHE A 308 -10.27 5.18 -32.13
N ASP A 309 -9.19 5.42 -32.87
CA ASP A 309 -8.14 4.43 -33.13
C ASP A 309 -7.24 4.23 -31.89
N PRO A 310 -6.29 3.27 -31.87
CA PRO A 310 -5.43 3.03 -30.71
C PRO A 310 -4.57 4.24 -30.29
N GLN A 311 -4.11 5.07 -31.23
CA GLN A 311 -3.30 6.25 -30.92
C GLN A 311 -4.15 7.31 -30.24
N ASN A 312 -5.30 7.65 -30.83
CA ASN A 312 -6.23 8.63 -30.27
C ASN A 312 -6.80 8.18 -28.91
N LEU A 313 -7.04 6.87 -28.71
CA LEU A 313 -7.47 6.31 -27.42
C LEU A 313 -6.37 6.43 -26.34
N SER A 314 -5.11 6.16 -26.68
CA SER A 314 -3.99 6.33 -25.74
C SER A 314 -3.70 7.80 -25.42
N ASN A 315 -3.85 8.71 -26.40
CA ASN A 315 -3.69 10.15 -26.19
C ASN A 315 -4.78 10.73 -25.29
N LEU A 316 -6.03 10.26 -25.44
CA LEU A 316 -7.15 10.62 -24.58
C LEU A 316 -6.89 10.23 -23.12
N ALA A 317 -6.51 8.97 -22.87
CA ALA A 317 -6.19 8.50 -21.51
C ALA A 317 -5.02 9.28 -20.89
N TRP A 318 -3.93 9.46 -21.66
CA TRP A 318 -2.76 10.23 -21.23
C TRP A 318 -3.11 11.69 -20.88
N ALA A 319 -3.98 12.34 -21.66
CA ALA A 319 -4.36 13.73 -21.44
C ALA A 319 -5.11 13.93 -20.11
N PHE A 320 -6.11 13.08 -19.83
CA PHE A 320 -6.86 13.11 -18.58
C PHE A 320 -5.94 12.85 -17.38
N ALA A 321 -5.12 11.80 -17.44
CA ALA A 321 -4.19 11.44 -16.36
C ALA A 321 -3.09 12.49 -16.12
N SER A 322 -2.65 13.22 -17.16
CA SER A 322 -1.64 14.28 -17.02
C SER A 322 -2.12 15.49 -16.21
N LEU A 323 -3.42 15.81 -16.28
CA LEU A 323 -4.06 16.85 -15.47
C LEU A 323 -4.78 16.28 -14.23
N LEU A 324 -4.51 15.02 -13.86
CA LEU A 324 -5.14 14.31 -12.73
C LEU A 324 -6.69 14.25 -12.81
N VAL A 325 -7.27 14.41 -13.99
CA VAL A 325 -8.73 14.35 -14.21
C VAL A 325 -9.17 12.88 -14.20
N ASN A 326 -9.75 12.44 -13.09
CA ASN A 326 -10.29 11.09 -12.92
C ASN A 326 -11.77 11.05 -13.33
N ASP A 327 -12.08 10.43 -14.47
CA ASP A 327 -13.45 10.10 -14.91
C ASP A 327 -13.61 8.56 -14.94
N PRO A 328 -14.29 7.96 -13.94
CA PRO A 328 -14.37 6.50 -13.82
C PRO A 328 -15.15 5.81 -14.95
N GLU A 329 -16.18 6.45 -15.52
CA GLU A 329 -16.95 5.88 -16.63
C GLU A 329 -16.10 5.86 -17.90
N LEU A 330 -15.43 6.97 -18.21
CA LEU A 330 -14.53 7.06 -19.34
C LEU A 330 -13.40 6.04 -19.23
N PHE A 331 -12.73 5.94 -18.07
CA PHE A 331 -11.62 5.00 -17.92
C PHE A 331 -12.05 3.53 -17.96
N GLN A 332 -13.22 3.16 -17.42
CA GLN A 332 -13.78 1.82 -17.58
C GLN A 332 -14.06 1.48 -19.06
N LEU A 333 -14.60 2.44 -19.82
CA LEU A 333 -14.86 2.25 -21.25
C LEU A 333 -13.57 2.24 -22.08
N VAL A 334 -12.57 3.04 -21.73
CA VAL A 334 -11.22 3.05 -22.34
C VAL A 334 -10.54 1.70 -22.15
N ALA A 335 -10.58 1.12 -20.94
CA ALA A 335 -10.05 -0.21 -20.67
C ALA A 335 -10.73 -1.27 -21.56
N LYS A 336 -12.07 -1.32 -21.51
CA LYS A 336 -12.89 -2.25 -22.29
C LYS A 336 -12.66 -2.15 -23.80
N GLU A 337 -12.56 -0.93 -24.33
CA GLU A 337 -12.36 -0.71 -25.77
C GLU A 337 -10.92 -1.01 -26.18
N ALA A 338 -9.92 -0.73 -25.34
CA ALA A 338 -8.52 -1.08 -25.59
C ALA A 338 -8.29 -2.60 -25.64
N CYS A 339 -8.98 -3.39 -24.81
CA CYS A 339 -8.94 -4.86 -24.84
C CYS A 339 -9.56 -5.50 -26.10
N SER A 340 -10.10 -4.71 -27.04
CA SER A 340 -10.71 -5.20 -28.28
C SER A 340 -9.66 -5.86 -29.20
N PRO A 341 -9.79 -7.15 -29.59
CA PRO A 341 -8.82 -7.86 -30.45
C PRO A 341 -8.64 -7.29 -31.88
N ARG A 342 -9.36 -6.23 -32.23
CA ARG A 342 -9.20 -5.48 -33.49
C ARG A 342 -8.22 -4.31 -33.37
N ARG A 343 -7.70 -4.05 -32.17
CA ARG A 343 -6.75 -2.98 -31.88
C ARG A 343 -5.35 -3.56 -31.77
N THR A 344 -4.37 -2.74 -32.14
CA THR A 344 -2.96 -3.05 -31.99
C THR A 344 -2.27 -1.72 -31.71
N PHE A 345 -1.70 -1.58 -30.53
CA PHE A 345 -1.08 -0.35 -30.08
C PHE A 345 0.38 -0.26 -30.52
N THR A 346 0.89 0.96 -30.67
CA THR A 346 2.33 1.21 -30.76
C THR A 346 2.98 1.07 -29.37
N PRO A 347 4.30 0.89 -29.26
CA PRO A 347 5.02 0.99 -27.98
C PRO A 347 4.63 2.23 -27.17
N GLN A 348 4.57 3.39 -27.85
CA GLN A 348 4.10 4.65 -27.25
C GLN A 348 2.65 4.56 -26.74
N GLY A 349 1.74 3.98 -27.54
CA GLY A 349 0.34 3.84 -27.16
C GLY A 349 0.15 2.93 -25.95
N ILE A 350 0.93 1.83 -25.87
CA ILE A 350 1.00 0.94 -24.71
C ILE A 350 1.50 1.70 -23.49
N SER A 351 2.66 2.36 -23.59
CA SER A 351 3.27 3.08 -22.48
C SER A 351 2.38 4.22 -21.97
N ASN A 352 1.78 5.00 -22.87
CA ASN A 352 0.85 6.08 -22.51
C ASN A 352 -0.38 5.54 -21.77
N LEU A 353 -0.92 4.40 -22.20
CA LEU A 353 -2.13 3.82 -21.63
C LEU A 353 -1.89 3.25 -20.22
N VAL A 354 -0.85 2.43 -20.02
CA VAL A 354 -0.54 1.91 -18.66
C VAL A 354 -0.10 3.02 -17.72
N TRP A 355 0.64 4.02 -18.22
CA TRP A 355 1.01 5.20 -17.43
C TRP A 355 -0.21 6.01 -17.00
N ALA A 356 -1.20 6.20 -17.87
CA ALA A 356 -2.41 6.93 -17.52
C ALA A 356 -3.20 6.26 -16.38
N PHE A 357 -3.34 4.93 -16.44
CA PHE A 357 -4.00 4.15 -15.39
C PHE A 357 -3.20 4.18 -14.09
N ALA A 358 -1.87 4.03 -14.15
CA ALA A 358 -0.99 4.12 -12.99
C ALA A 358 -1.00 5.51 -12.33
N LYS A 359 -0.97 6.58 -13.14
CA LYS A 359 -0.97 7.97 -12.69
C LYS A 359 -2.26 8.40 -11.99
N LEU A 360 -3.39 7.72 -12.27
CA LEU A 360 -4.67 7.90 -11.59
C LEU A 360 -4.98 6.81 -10.54
N GLY A 361 -4.10 5.83 -10.34
CA GLY A 361 -4.32 4.71 -9.40
C GLY A 361 -5.39 3.69 -9.83
N ILE A 362 -5.78 3.68 -11.11
CA ILE A 362 -6.88 2.86 -11.63
C ILE A 362 -6.37 1.46 -11.98
N ARG A 363 -6.79 0.45 -11.21
CA ARG A 363 -6.41 -0.97 -11.39
C ARG A 363 -7.46 -1.75 -12.18
N ASP A 364 -7.37 -1.78 -13.51
CA ASP A 364 -8.15 -2.70 -14.36
C ASP A 364 -7.33 -3.96 -14.69
N ALA A 365 -7.73 -5.10 -14.13
CA ALA A 365 -6.96 -6.35 -14.21
C ALA A 365 -6.93 -6.97 -15.63
N GLU A 366 -7.97 -6.78 -16.44
CA GLU A 366 -8.02 -7.36 -17.79
C GLU A 366 -7.21 -6.50 -18.77
N LEU A 367 -7.30 -5.17 -18.66
CA LEU A 367 -6.45 -4.25 -19.40
C LEU A 367 -4.97 -4.52 -19.13
N LEU A 368 -4.59 -4.59 -17.86
CA LEU A 368 -3.19 -4.80 -17.47
C LEU A 368 -2.67 -6.17 -17.94
N ARG A 369 -3.52 -7.20 -17.96
CA ARG A 369 -3.19 -8.53 -18.52
C ARG A 369 -3.03 -8.52 -20.04
N VAL A 370 -3.95 -7.88 -20.78
CA VAL A 370 -3.92 -7.82 -22.25
C VAL A 370 -2.75 -6.96 -22.74
N VAL A 371 -2.58 -5.78 -22.16
CA VAL A 371 -1.55 -4.82 -22.58
C VAL A 371 -0.14 -5.32 -22.23
N ALA A 372 0.04 -6.05 -21.13
CA ALA A 372 1.32 -6.70 -20.83
C ALA A 372 1.68 -7.79 -21.86
N ALA A 373 0.71 -8.59 -22.30
CA ALA A 373 0.94 -9.60 -23.33
C ALA A 373 1.31 -8.95 -24.68
N GLU A 374 0.65 -7.84 -25.04
CA GLU A 374 1.00 -7.07 -26.25
C GLU A 374 2.38 -6.41 -26.12
N ALA A 375 2.72 -5.84 -24.95
CA ALA A 375 4.02 -5.24 -24.67
C ALA A 375 5.17 -6.26 -24.80
N SER A 376 5.05 -7.42 -24.13
CA SER A 376 6.04 -8.50 -24.16
C SER A 376 6.30 -9.01 -25.58
N SER A 377 5.30 -8.98 -26.47
CA SER A 377 5.46 -9.35 -27.89
C SER A 377 6.21 -8.30 -28.74
N LYS A 378 6.55 -7.14 -28.17
CA LYS A 378 7.02 -5.94 -28.88
C LYS A 378 8.23 -5.25 -28.25
N MET A 379 8.78 -5.72 -27.13
CA MET A 379 9.78 -4.99 -26.33
C MET A 379 11.03 -4.53 -27.11
N GLU A 380 11.43 -5.24 -28.16
CA GLU A 380 12.49 -4.79 -29.09
C GLU A 380 12.22 -3.38 -29.64
N ALA A 381 10.97 -3.05 -29.98
CA ALA A 381 10.56 -1.79 -30.58
C ALA A 381 10.27 -0.65 -29.57
N PHE A 382 10.31 -0.93 -28.26
CA PHE A 382 10.15 0.11 -27.23
C PHE A 382 11.44 0.92 -27.07
N THR A 383 11.31 2.24 -26.95
CA THR A 383 12.39 3.14 -26.51
C THR A 383 12.70 2.94 -25.02
N PRO A 384 13.90 3.33 -24.55
CA PRO A 384 14.25 3.34 -23.12
C PRO A 384 13.22 4.01 -22.21
N GLN A 385 12.65 5.14 -22.66
CA GLN A 385 11.66 5.90 -21.90
C GLN A 385 10.35 5.13 -21.78
N GLU A 386 9.87 4.50 -22.86
CA GLU A 386 8.66 3.67 -22.85
C GLU A 386 8.86 2.38 -22.03
N LEU A 387 10.03 1.73 -22.11
CA LEU A 387 10.38 0.58 -21.25
C LEU A 387 10.30 0.96 -19.77
N SER A 388 10.94 2.06 -19.37
CA SER A 388 10.89 2.56 -17.99
C SER A 388 9.49 2.98 -17.56
N GLY A 389 8.69 3.53 -18.47
CA GLY A 389 7.30 3.92 -18.24
C GLY A 389 6.39 2.72 -18.00
N VAL A 390 6.53 1.65 -18.78
CA VAL A 390 5.84 0.38 -18.55
C VAL A 390 6.26 -0.22 -17.20
N ALA A 391 7.57 -0.35 -16.94
CA ALA A 391 8.08 -0.90 -15.67
C ALA A 391 7.52 -0.15 -14.45
N TRP A 392 7.62 1.19 -14.46
CA TRP A 392 7.09 2.06 -13.40
C TRP A 392 5.57 1.90 -13.21
N SER A 393 4.81 1.78 -14.31
CA SER A 393 3.35 1.70 -14.25
C SER A 393 2.86 0.40 -13.60
N TYR A 394 3.45 -0.74 -13.96
CA TYR A 394 3.09 -2.03 -13.37
C TYR A 394 3.55 -2.17 -11.91
N ALA A 395 4.68 -1.54 -11.55
CA ALA A 395 5.12 -1.43 -10.16
C ALA A 395 4.15 -0.56 -9.32
N THR A 396 3.79 0.62 -9.81
CA THR A 396 2.87 1.57 -9.13
C THR A 396 1.46 1.01 -8.95
N LEU A 397 1.00 0.17 -9.89
CA LEU A 397 -0.28 -0.54 -9.79
C LEU A 397 -0.19 -1.89 -9.07
N GLU A 398 1.00 -2.31 -8.61
CA GLU A 398 1.29 -3.62 -8.01
C GLU A 398 0.61 -4.78 -8.78
N ALA A 399 0.70 -4.76 -10.11
CA ALA A 399 -0.16 -5.55 -11.00
C ALA A 399 0.62 -6.34 -12.07
N THR A 400 1.91 -6.57 -11.83
CA THR A 400 2.84 -7.19 -12.78
C THR A 400 2.50 -8.66 -13.06
N PRO A 401 2.16 -9.02 -14.32
CA PRO A 401 1.92 -10.42 -14.67
C PRO A 401 3.25 -11.19 -14.87
N PRO A 402 3.24 -12.52 -14.68
CA PRO A 402 4.42 -13.36 -14.87
C PRO A 402 5.09 -13.17 -16.24
N GLY A 403 6.42 -13.09 -16.24
CA GLY A 403 7.24 -12.94 -17.45
C GLY A 403 7.44 -11.50 -17.93
N LEU A 404 6.61 -10.52 -17.52
CA LEU A 404 6.76 -9.13 -17.96
C LEU A 404 8.13 -8.54 -17.56
N LEU A 405 8.58 -8.81 -16.33
CA LEU A 405 9.88 -8.33 -15.84
C LEU A 405 11.07 -8.88 -16.65
N GLY A 406 11.05 -10.17 -17.01
CA GLY A 406 12.11 -10.76 -17.84
C GLY A 406 12.16 -10.16 -19.24
N ALA A 407 10.99 -9.91 -19.86
CA ALA A 407 10.91 -9.25 -21.16
C ALA A 407 11.35 -7.77 -21.11
N LEU A 408 11.10 -7.08 -19.98
CA LEU A 408 11.63 -5.73 -19.72
C LEU A 408 13.14 -5.75 -19.49
N GLU A 409 13.67 -6.73 -18.74
CA GLU A 409 15.10 -6.90 -18.45
C GLU A 409 15.93 -7.13 -19.73
N GLU A 410 15.54 -8.09 -20.56
CA GLU A 410 16.23 -8.40 -21.82
C GLU A 410 16.25 -7.18 -22.76
N ALA A 411 15.11 -6.48 -22.90
CA ALA A 411 14.99 -5.33 -23.78
C ALA A 411 15.62 -4.04 -23.23
N ALA A 412 15.76 -3.90 -21.90
CA ALA A 412 16.46 -2.80 -21.26
C ALA A 412 17.98 -2.99 -21.34
N LEU A 413 18.50 -4.19 -21.04
CA LEU A 413 19.91 -4.54 -21.23
C LEU A 413 20.38 -4.24 -22.66
N ALA A 414 19.58 -4.62 -23.66
CA ALA A 414 19.88 -4.40 -25.07
C ALA A 414 19.92 -2.91 -25.51
N LYS A 415 19.40 -1.99 -24.70
CA LYS A 415 19.31 -0.53 -25.01
C LYS A 415 19.94 0.37 -23.95
N LEU A 416 20.64 -0.20 -22.97
CA LEU A 416 20.98 0.50 -21.73
C LEU A 416 21.72 1.86 -21.90
N PRO A 417 22.68 2.03 -22.83
CA PRO A 417 23.36 3.31 -23.03
C PRO A 417 22.46 4.46 -23.50
N ASP A 418 21.29 4.16 -24.08
CA ASP A 418 20.32 5.15 -24.57
C ASP A 418 19.33 5.61 -23.48
N PHE A 419 19.40 5.03 -22.28
CA PHE A 419 18.56 5.45 -21.15
C PHE A 419 18.96 6.84 -20.63
N SER A 420 17.95 7.68 -20.42
CA SER A 420 18.10 8.94 -19.68
C SER A 420 18.13 8.70 -18.17
N PRO A 421 18.70 9.62 -17.36
CA PRO A 421 18.67 9.55 -15.89
C PRO A 421 17.32 9.19 -15.29
N GLN A 422 16.24 9.85 -15.75
CA GLN A 422 14.88 9.57 -15.34
C GLN A 422 14.43 8.13 -15.69
N ALA A 423 14.83 7.61 -16.85
CA ALA A 423 14.48 6.26 -17.28
C ALA A 423 15.24 5.18 -16.47
N LEU A 424 16.53 5.40 -16.18
CA LEU A 424 17.32 4.55 -15.27
C LEU A 424 16.70 4.52 -13.87
N SER A 425 16.39 5.70 -13.33
CA SER A 425 15.79 5.88 -12.00
C SER A 425 14.42 5.20 -11.89
N ASN A 426 13.54 5.41 -12.88
CA ASN A 426 12.22 4.77 -12.93
C ASN A 426 12.32 3.24 -13.08
N LEU A 427 13.25 2.73 -13.90
CA LEU A 427 13.45 1.30 -14.09
C LEU A 427 13.94 0.63 -12.81
N LEU A 428 14.97 1.19 -12.16
CA LEU A 428 15.53 0.66 -10.93
C LEU A 428 14.51 0.71 -9.78
N TRP A 429 13.79 1.82 -9.64
CA TRP A 429 12.70 1.97 -8.67
C TRP A 429 11.61 0.92 -8.90
N ALA A 430 11.22 0.67 -10.16
CA ALA A 430 10.20 -0.33 -10.47
C ALA A 430 10.63 -1.74 -10.03
N PHE A 431 11.87 -2.15 -10.29
CA PHE A 431 12.37 -3.47 -9.89
C PHE A 431 12.55 -3.57 -8.37
N ALA A 432 12.97 -2.49 -7.69
CA ALA A 432 13.08 -2.42 -6.23
C ALA A 432 11.72 -2.54 -5.52
N THR A 433 10.72 -1.77 -5.93
CA THR A 433 9.35 -1.82 -5.41
C THR A 433 8.74 -3.23 -5.54
N GLN A 434 9.08 -3.95 -6.61
CA GLN A 434 8.62 -5.32 -6.87
C GLN A 434 9.51 -6.41 -6.24
N ARG A 435 10.65 -6.04 -5.65
CA ARG A 435 11.69 -6.96 -5.12
C ARG A 435 12.15 -8.00 -6.16
N ALA A 436 12.37 -7.55 -7.39
CA ALA A 436 12.72 -8.41 -8.52
C ALA A 436 14.20 -8.80 -8.53
N GLU A 437 14.49 -10.11 -8.55
CA GLU A 437 15.85 -10.67 -8.63
C GLU A 437 16.41 -10.64 -10.06
N SER A 438 16.94 -9.50 -10.49
CA SER A 438 17.47 -9.26 -11.84
C SER A 438 18.93 -8.77 -11.83
N GLY A 439 19.81 -9.48 -11.11
CA GLY A 439 21.15 -8.99 -10.75
C GLY A 439 22.00 -8.45 -11.91
N ALA A 440 21.92 -9.06 -13.10
CA ALA A 440 22.67 -8.60 -14.28
C ALA A 440 22.19 -7.22 -14.80
N LEU A 441 20.87 -7.01 -14.88
CA LEU A 441 20.29 -5.70 -15.18
C LEU A 441 20.62 -4.69 -14.08
N LEU A 442 20.43 -5.08 -12.82
CA LEU A 442 20.51 -4.17 -11.67
C LEU A 442 21.91 -3.55 -11.52
N SER A 443 22.98 -4.34 -11.58
CA SER A 443 24.36 -3.81 -11.60
C SER A 443 24.60 -2.91 -12.81
N ALA A 444 24.26 -3.35 -14.02
CA ALA A 444 24.48 -2.57 -15.23
C ALA A 444 23.74 -1.22 -15.23
N VAL A 445 22.49 -1.19 -14.76
CA VAL A 445 21.69 0.04 -14.60
C VAL A 445 22.34 1.01 -13.61
N VAL A 446 22.94 0.49 -12.53
CA VAL A 446 23.66 1.30 -11.55
C VAL A 446 25.00 1.80 -12.11
N GLU A 447 25.77 0.99 -12.84
CA GLU A 447 26.98 1.45 -13.55
C GLU A 447 26.66 2.60 -14.52
N GLU A 448 25.58 2.49 -15.29
CA GLU A 448 25.12 3.53 -16.22
C GLU A 448 24.65 4.78 -15.45
N ALA A 449 23.94 4.60 -14.33
CA ALA A 449 23.53 5.70 -13.46
C ALA A 449 24.73 6.45 -12.86
N VAL A 450 25.79 5.74 -12.42
CA VAL A 450 27.05 6.36 -11.96
C VAL A 450 27.73 7.11 -13.10
N ARG A 451 27.83 6.52 -14.29
CA ARG A 451 28.40 7.18 -15.48
C ARG A 451 27.62 8.43 -15.91
N GLN A 452 26.32 8.51 -15.62
CA GLN A 452 25.46 9.65 -15.94
C GLN A 452 25.11 10.57 -14.75
N ALA A 453 25.61 10.31 -13.53
CA ALA A 453 25.11 10.89 -12.27
C ALA A 453 24.93 12.43 -12.26
N GLN A 454 25.86 13.16 -12.89
CA GLN A 454 25.81 14.63 -12.97
C GLN A 454 24.57 15.18 -13.71
N LYS A 455 23.90 14.36 -14.53
CA LYS A 455 22.69 14.71 -15.29
C LYS A 455 21.37 14.46 -14.52
N PHE A 456 21.40 13.71 -13.43
CA PHE A 456 20.19 13.36 -12.66
C PHE A 456 19.54 14.60 -12.01
N LYS A 457 18.27 14.52 -11.64
CA LYS A 457 17.58 15.51 -10.79
C LYS A 457 17.51 15.04 -9.32
N PRO A 458 17.18 15.92 -8.35
CA PRO A 458 16.95 15.57 -6.94
C PRO A 458 16.07 14.32 -6.73
N GLN A 459 14.85 14.32 -7.30
CA GLN A 459 13.95 13.16 -7.30
C GLN A 459 14.59 11.89 -7.87
N GLU A 460 15.32 12.02 -8.99
CA GLU A 460 15.91 10.89 -9.72
C GLU A 460 17.09 10.27 -8.94
N LEU A 461 17.87 11.09 -8.22
CA LEU A 461 18.91 10.64 -7.28
C LEU A 461 18.31 9.96 -6.04
N SER A 462 17.25 10.53 -5.48
CA SER A 462 16.59 9.99 -4.28
C SER A 462 16.00 8.60 -4.56
N ASN A 463 15.30 8.44 -5.70
CA ASN A 463 14.82 7.16 -6.18
C ASN A 463 15.96 6.16 -6.46
N LEU A 464 17.08 6.59 -7.06
CA LEU A 464 18.26 5.77 -7.31
C LEU A 464 18.87 5.23 -6.01
N ALA A 465 19.04 6.11 -5.00
CA ALA A 465 19.57 5.75 -3.69
C ALA A 465 18.64 4.77 -2.97
N TRP A 466 17.35 5.09 -2.89
CA TRP A 466 16.34 4.25 -2.23
C TRP A 466 16.22 2.87 -2.88
N ALA A 467 16.22 2.79 -4.22
CA ALA A 467 16.10 1.54 -4.95
C ALA A 467 17.35 0.65 -4.77
N SER A 468 18.54 1.24 -4.83
CA SER A 468 19.81 0.51 -4.61
C SER A 468 19.91 -0.02 -3.18
N ALA A 469 19.51 0.78 -2.18
CA ALA A 469 19.47 0.37 -0.78
C ALA A 469 18.43 -0.75 -0.54
N THR A 470 17.24 -0.62 -1.12
CA THR A 470 16.15 -1.62 -1.01
C THR A 470 16.50 -2.97 -1.63
N LEU A 471 17.32 -2.97 -2.69
CA LEU A 471 17.80 -4.17 -3.39
C LEU A 471 19.15 -4.70 -2.86
N GLY A 472 19.82 -3.98 -1.95
CA GLY A 472 21.14 -4.37 -1.44
C GLY A 472 22.27 -4.33 -2.48
N LEU A 473 22.26 -3.35 -3.39
CA LEU A 473 23.23 -3.28 -4.50
C LEU A 473 24.57 -2.67 -4.06
N GLU A 474 25.59 -3.52 -3.92
CA GLU A 474 26.96 -3.14 -3.50
C GLU A 474 27.83 -2.62 -4.65
N GLU A 475 27.49 -1.47 -5.25
CA GLU A 475 28.29 -0.88 -6.34
C GLU A 475 29.38 0.10 -5.85
N PRO A 476 30.69 -0.15 -6.12
CA PRO A 476 31.80 0.63 -5.59
C PRO A 476 31.74 2.13 -5.90
N GLY A 477 31.49 2.93 -4.88
CA GLY A 477 31.46 4.40 -4.99
C GLY A 477 30.14 4.99 -5.48
N LEU A 478 29.07 4.18 -5.63
CA LEU A 478 27.71 4.68 -5.89
C LEU A 478 27.29 5.72 -4.85
N ALA A 479 27.29 5.33 -3.57
CA ALA A 479 26.82 6.18 -2.48
C ALA A 479 27.60 7.51 -2.42
N ARG A 480 28.94 7.48 -2.50
CA ARG A 480 29.77 8.69 -2.56
C ARG A 480 29.48 9.56 -3.79
N THR A 481 29.17 8.94 -4.93
CA THR A 481 28.79 9.67 -6.15
C THR A 481 27.44 10.35 -5.98
N ILE A 482 26.44 9.67 -5.41
CA ILE A 482 25.14 10.25 -5.08
C ILE A 482 25.31 11.39 -4.07
N ALA A 483 26.05 11.18 -2.98
CA ALA A 483 26.29 12.17 -1.93
C ALA A 483 26.85 13.48 -2.51
N ARG A 484 27.98 13.40 -3.22
CA ARG A 484 28.62 14.56 -3.86
C ARG A 484 27.69 15.32 -4.82
N VAL A 485 26.85 14.60 -5.57
CA VAL A 485 25.97 15.21 -6.60
C VAL A 485 24.67 15.74 -5.98
N ALA A 486 24.23 15.19 -4.84
CA ALA A 486 23.13 15.72 -4.03
C ALA A 486 23.54 17.02 -3.33
N THR A 487 24.64 17.02 -2.57
CA THR A 487 25.18 18.22 -1.89
C THR A 487 25.49 19.37 -2.86
N ALA A 488 25.76 19.07 -4.14
CA ALA A 488 25.94 20.07 -5.20
C ALA A 488 24.62 20.69 -5.74
N ARG A 489 23.45 20.32 -5.21
CA ARG A 489 22.12 20.83 -5.60
C ARG A 489 21.33 21.38 -4.40
N ASP A 490 22.03 22.15 -3.57
CA ASP A 490 21.47 22.86 -2.41
C ASP A 490 20.22 23.68 -2.80
N GLY A 491 19.17 23.56 -1.98
CA GLY A 491 17.86 24.21 -2.15
C GLY A 491 16.96 23.62 -3.24
N GLN A 492 17.21 22.38 -3.70
CA GLN A 492 16.46 21.78 -4.82
C GLN A 492 15.71 20.48 -4.47
N PHE A 493 15.90 19.90 -3.29
CA PHE A 493 15.22 18.67 -2.88
C PHE A 493 13.86 18.96 -2.21
N LYS A 494 12.93 18.02 -2.35
CA LYS A 494 11.65 18.03 -1.61
C LYS A 494 11.73 17.20 -0.33
N ALA A 495 10.82 17.47 0.60
CA ALA A 495 10.70 16.77 1.89
C ALA A 495 10.77 15.23 1.78
N GLN A 496 10.01 14.65 0.84
CA GLN A 496 10.03 13.21 0.57
C GLN A 496 11.42 12.73 0.08
N GLU A 497 12.02 13.49 -0.83
CA GLU A 497 13.28 13.15 -1.50
C GLU A 497 14.46 13.15 -0.51
N LEU A 498 14.49 14.12 0.41
CA LEU A 498 15.44 14.17 1.53
C LEU A 498 15.27 12.96 2.47
N SER A 499 14.02 12.64 2.85
CA SER A 499 13.75 11.54 3.79
C SER A 499 14.12 10.16 3.22
N ASN A 500 13.87 9.95 1.93
CA ASN A 500 14.28 8.74 1.20
C ASN A 500 15.80 8.65 1.06
N LEU A 501 16.49 9.78 0.83
CA LEU A 501 17.94 9.83 0.69
C LEU A 501 18.64 9.54 2.02
N ALA A 502 18.16 10.11 3.13
CA ALA A 502 18.64 9.79 4.47
C ALA A 502 18.45 8.30 4.80
N TRP A 503 17.23 7.79 4.59
CA TRP A 503 16.90 6.38 4.82
C TRP A 503 17.80 5.43 4.01
N ALA A 504 18.05 5.74 2.74
CA ALA A 504 18.89 4.92 1.86
C ALA A 504 20.33 4.81 2.37
N PHE A 505 20.94 5.91 2.81
CA PHE A 505 22.33 5.89 3.32
C PHE A 505 22.42 5.13 4.65
N ALA A 506 21.43 5.27 5.53
CA ALA A 506 21.34 4.48 6.75
C ALA A 506 21.12 2.99 6.50
N ALA A 507 20.25 2.63 5.54
CA ALA A 507 20.00 1.24 5.15
C ALA A 507 21.21 0.57 4.48
N MET A 508 22.02 1.34 3.73
CA MET A 508 23.32 0.88 3.20
C MET A 508 24.45 0.88 4.26
N GLY A 509 24.23 1.42 5.46
CA GLY A 509 25.27 1.59 6.49
C GLY A 509 26.37 2.59 6.11
N VAL A 510 26.11 3.51 5.17
CA VAL A 510 27.11 4.44 4.62
C VAL A 510 27.00 5.81 5.29
N PHE A 511 28.05 6.19 6.00
CA PHE A 511 28.21 7.53 6.59
C PHE A 511 28.97 8.46 5.63
N GLU A 512 28.30 9.48 5.09
CA GLU A 512 28.89 10.59 4.32
C GLU A 512 28.48 11.92 4.99
N PRO A 513 29.35 12.60 5.76
CA PRO A 513 28.95 13.66 6.70
C PRO A 513 28.43 14.92 6.01
N GLU A 514 29.05 15.35 4.91
CA GLU A 514 28.64 16.55 4.16
C GLU A 514 27.20 16.43 3.62
N LEU A 515 26.78 15.22 3.25
CA LEU A 515 25.42 14.93 2.81
C LEU A 515 24.44 15.02 3.98
N LEU A 516 24.77 14.45 5.13
CA LEU A 516 23.90 14.46 6.30
C LEU A 516 23.71 15.87 6.88
N GLU A 517 24.74 16.71 6.86
CA GLU A 517 24.60 18.13 7.22
C GLU A 517 23.69 18.90 6.25
N HIS A 518 23.82 18.68 4.94
CA HIS A 518 22.96 19.27 3.91
C HIS A 518 21.50 18.79 4.04
N ILE A 519 21.27 17.48 4.21
CA ILE A 519 19.92 16.91 4.46
C ILE A 519 19.31 17.51 5.73
N SER A 520 20.08 17.61 6.82
CA SER A 520 19.62 18.20 8.08
C SER A 520 19.20 19.67 7.89
N ARG A 521 20.08 20.47 7.26
CA ARG A 521 19.83 21.89 6.96
C ARG A 521 18.57 22.09 6.14
N GLU A 522 18.39 21.35 5.04
CA GLU A 522 17.21 21.48 4.20
C GLU A 522 15.94 20.98 4.90
N ALA A 523 15.98 19.81 5.55
CA ALA A 523 14.82 19.26 6.26
C ALA A 523 14.35 20.16 7.42
N VAL A 524 15.25 20.90 8.08
CA VAL A 524 14.89 21.92 9.07
C VAL A 524 14.33 23.18 8.42
N ALA A 525 14.76 23.54 7.20
CA ALA A 525 14.24 24.69 6.46
C ALA A 525 12.82 24.45 5.89
N ILE A 526 12.52 23.24 5.42
CA ILE A 526 11.18 22.84 4.92
C ILE A 526 10.40 22.03 5.95
N ALA A 527 10.62 22.28 7.25
CA ALA A 527 10.03 21.53 8.35
C ALA A 527 8.49 21.45 8.31
N ASP A 528 7.83 22.43 7.69
CA ASP A 528 6.37 22.43 7.55
C ASP A 528 5.83 21.47 6.47
N GLU A 529 6.65 21.10 5.49
CA GLU A 529 6.33 20.10 4.46
C GLU A 529 6.55 18.65 4.91
N LEU A 530 7.18 18.43 6.08
CA LEU A 530 7.48 17.08 6.56
C LEU A 530 6.25 16.39 7.16
N GLU A 531 5.82 15.32 6.48
CA GLU A 531 4.80 14.36 6.90
C GLU A 531 5.32 13.36 7.96
N PRO A 532 4.43 12.66 8.71
CA PRO A 532 4.83 11.71 9.76
C PRO A 532 5.83 10.64 9.30
N GLN A 533 5.62 10.04 8.13
CA GLN A 533 6.54 9.02 7.60
C GLN A 533 7.95 9.59 7.39
N MET A 534 8.04 10.79 6.80
CA MET A 534 9.31 11.48 6.51
C MET A 534 10.07 11.82 7.81
N LEU A 535 9.37 12.31 8.84
CA LEU A 535 9.93 12.58 10.16
C LEU A 535 10.51 11.31 10.80
N SER A 536 9.78 10.19 10.74
CA SER A 536 10.26 8.91 11.29
C SER A 536 11.42 8.30 10.49
N ASN A 537 11.44 8.48 9.16
CA ASN A 537 12.55 8.05 8.30
C ASN A 537 13.83 8.84 8.62
N LEU A 538 13.73 10.17 8.77
CA LEU A 538 14.86 11.03 9.15
C LEU A 538 15.41 10.68 10.53
N ALA A 539 14.53 10.53 11.54
CA ALA A 539 14.93 10.13 12.88
C ALA A 539 15.66 8.78 12.89
N TRP A 540 15.07 7.77 12.24
CA TRP A 540 15.63 6.43 12.16
C TRP A 540 16.98 6.42 11.42
N ALA A 541 17.10 7.18 10.34
CA ALA A 541 18.33 7.24 9.56
C ALA A 541 19.50 7.84 10.34
N PHE A 542 19.30 9.00 10.98
CA PHE A 542 20.33 9.65 11.77
C PHE A 542 20.68 8.84 13.03
N ALA A 543 19.70 8.21 13.68
CA ALA A 543 19.97 7.33 14.82
C ALA A 543 20.73 6.05 14.43
N THR A 544 20.39 5.43 13.30
CA THR A 544 21.07 4.23 12.77
C THR A 544 22.53 4.52 12.40
N LEU A 545 22.81 5.72 11.89
CA LEU A 545 24.18 6.19 11.60
C LEU A 545 24.89 6.81 12.83
N GLY A 546 24.25 6.87 14.01
CA GLY A 546 24.84 7.39 15.25
C GLY A 546 25.06 8.91 15.28
N VAL A 547 24.23 9.69 14.57
CA VAL A 547 24.46 11.13 14.32
C VAL A 547 23.59 12.02 15.22
N HIS A 548 24.23 12.65 16.21
CA HIS A 548 23.58 13.57 17.18
C HIS A 548 23.32 14.99 16.63
N ASP A 549 22.46 15.14 15.63
CA ASP A 549 22.05 16.46 15.15
C ASP A 549 21.03 17.14 16.08
N LYS A 550 21.47 18.16 16.81
CA LYS A 550 20.66 18.90 17.80
C LYS A 550 19.64 19.86 17.18
N ALA A 551 19.74 20.20 15.90
CA ALA A 551 18.77 21.04 15.21
C ALA A 551 17.65 20.16 14.62
N LEU A 552 18.02 19.10 13.90
CA LEU A 552 17.11 18.14 13.29
C LEU A 552 16.24 17.45 14.35
N PHE A 553 16.82 16.88 15.40
CA PHE A 553 16.02 16.20 16.43
C PHE A 553 15.12 17.14 17.23
N ARG A 554 15.48 18.44 17.37
CA ARG A 554 14.59 19.45 17.98
C ARG A 554 13.39 19.77 17.08
N MET A 555 13.60 19.85 15.77
CA MET A 555 12.53 20.02 14.79
C MET A 555 11.62 18.79 14.76
N ILE A 556 12.21 17.58 14.66
CA ILE A 556 11.47 16.31 14.66
C ILE A 556 10.64 16.18 15.94
N ARG A 557 11.19 16.46 17.13
CA ARG A 557 10.44 16.55 18.39
C ARG A 557 9.20 17.43 18.25
N GLY A 558 9.40 18.68 17.82
CA GLY A 558 8.33 19.69 17.76
C GLY A 558 7.18 19.27 16.86
N ARG A 559 7.50 18.74 15.66
CA ARG A 559 6.51 18.22 14.72
C ARG A 559 5.87 16.92 15.22
N ALA A 560 6.65 15.97 15.70
CA ALA A 560 6.16 14.66 16.13
C ALA A 560 5.25 14.70 17.36
N ILE A 561 5.46 15.64 18.28
CA ILE A 561 4.54 15.85 19.43
C ILE A 561 3.16 16.34 18.96
N VAL A 562 3.13 17.22 17.94
CA VAL A 562 1.87 17.78 17.40
C VAL A 562 1.14 16.76 16.53
N MET A 563 1.87 16.01 15.70
CA MET A 563 1.33 15.10 14.68
C MET A 563 1.24 13.65 15.19
N ALA A 564 1.37 13.40 16.50
CA ALA A 564 1.58 12.07 17.08
C ALA A 564 0.51 11.03 16.67
N GLU A 565 -0.75 11.45 16.56
CA GLU A 565 -1.86 10.58 16.19
C GLU A 565 -1.83 10.20 14.70
N ASP A 566 -1.25 11.04 13.84
CA ASP A 566 -1.12 10.80 12.39
C ASP A 566 -0.03 9.78 12.03
N PHE A 567 0.91 9.48 12.95
CA PHE A 567 1.92 8.45 12.72
C PHE A 567 1.31 7.06 12.68
N ALA A 568 1.73 6.27 11.68
CA ALA A 568 1.58 4.82 11.66
C ALA A 568 2.33 4.16 12.84
N PRO A 569 1.93 2.95 13.29
CA PRO A 569 2.57 2.21 14.38
C PRO A 569 4.10 2.12 14.31
N GLN A 570 4.62 1.78 13.13
CA GLN A 570 6.06 1.70 12.86
C GLN A 570 6.76 3.07 12.99
N GLY A 571 6.10 4.16 12.59
CA GLY A 571 6.64 5.52 12.72
C GLY A 571 6.82 5.94 14.18
N LEU A 572 5.85 5.60 15.05
CA LEU A 572 5.94 5.82 16.50
C LEU A 572 7.05 4.97 17.15
N ALA A 573 7.17 3.70 16.75
CA ALA A 573 8.22 2.82 17.23
C ALA A 573 9.62 3.28 16.78
N ASN A 574 9.76 3.74 15.53
CA ASN A 574 10.98 4.33 14.99
C ASN A 574 11.39 5.60 15.76
N LEU A 575 10.45 6.50 16.07
CA LEU A 575 10.75 7.71 16.86
C LEU A 575 11.23 7.39 18.28
N ALA A 576 10.56 6.48 18.98
CA ALA A 576 10.97 6.04 20.31
C ALA A 576 12.37 5.38 20.28
N TRP A 577 12.59 4.47 19.32
CA TRP A 577 13.87 3.78 19.16
C TRP A 577 15.00 4.74 18.82
N SER A 578 14.77 5.69 17.90
CA SER A 578 15.77 6.68 17.50
C SER A 578 16.20 7.57 18.68
N SER A 579 15.23 7.95 19.51
CA SER A 579 15.47 8.75 20.71
C SER A 579 16.28 7.95 21.75
N ALA A 580 15.88 6.70 22.02
CA ALA A 580 16.59 5.84 22.97
C ALA A 580 18.00 5.43 22.50
N ALA A 581 18.18 5.15 21.20
CA ALA A 581 19.46 4.78 20.62
C ALA A 581 20.50 5.93 20.66
N LEU A 582 20.04 7.19 20.54
CA LEU A 582 20.90 8.37 20.68
C LEU A 582 21.00 8.90 22.13
N GLY A 583 20.23 8.36 23.08
CA GLY A 583 20.22 8.79 24.49
C GLY A 583 19.49 10.13 24.71
N LEU A 584 18.41 10.38 23.97
CA LEU A 584 17.60 11.60 24.05
C LEU A 584 16.41 11.38 25.01
N ASP A 585 16.45 12.02 26.17
CA ASP A 585 15.55 11.84 27.34
C ASP A 585 14.24 12.65 27.25
N ASP A 586 13.57 12.59 26.10
CA ASP A 586 12.44 13.47 25.78
C ASP A 586 11.07 12.98 26.30
N LEU A 587 10.80 13.21 27.58
CA LEU A 587 9.57 12.76 28.25
C LEU A 587 8.26 13.27 27.59
N ASP A 588 8.25 14.44 26.95
CA ASP A 588 7.05 14.95 26.27
C ASP A 588 6.77 14.17 24.97
N LEU A 589 7.81 13.88 24.19
CA LEU A 589 7.72 13.06 22.98
C LEU A 589 7.25 11.64 23.34
N PHE A 590 7.83 11.04 24.37
CA PHE A 590 7.39 9.73 24.85
C PHE A 590 5.93 9.75 25.34
N ARG A 591 5.47 10.81 26.01
CA ARG A 591 4.04 10.97 26.39
C ARG A 591 3.09 11.20 25.22
N ALA A 592 3.57 11.80 24.13
CA ALA A 592 2.81 11.89 22.88
C ALA A 592 2.70 10.51 22.21
N ILE A 593 3.82 9.78 22.14
CA ILE A 593 3.88 8.39 21.65
C ILE A 593 2.96 7.48 22.49
N THR A 594 2.98 7.58 23.83
CA THR A 594 2.07 6.83 24.72
C THR A 594 0.60 7.02 24.34
N ARG A 595 0.14 8.29 24.26
CA ARG A 595 -1.26 8.60 23.94
C ARG A 595 -1.66 8.15 22.54
N ALA A 596 -0.76 8.30 21.56
CA ALA A 596 -1.02 7.89 20.19
C ALA A 596 -0.93 6.37 19.97
N ALA A 597 -0.18 5.63 20.79
CA ALA A 597 -0.02 4.18 20.69
C ALA A 597 -1.11 3.42 21.45
N LEU A 598 -1.46 3.84 22.67
CA LEU A 598 -2.31 3.09 23.60
C LEU A 598 -3.67 2.66 23.01
N PRO A 599 -4.45 3.52 22.30
CA PRO A 599 -5.72 3.10 21.68
C PRO A 599 -5.54 2.18 20.48
N ARG A 600 -4.32 2.07 19.93
CA ARG A 600 -4.01 1.43 18.65
C ARG A 600 -3.12 0.20 18.78
N LEU A 601 -2.75 -0.25 19.99
CA LEU A 601 -1.74 -1.31 20.21
C LEU A 601 -1.94 -2.58 19.37
N ARG A 602 -3.18 -2.98 19.07
CA ARG A 602 -3.51 -4.15 18.22
C ARG A 602 -3.09 -4.03 16.75
N SER A 603 -2.73 -2.84 16.26
CA SER A 603 -2.19 -2.63 14.90
C SER A 603 -0.66 -2.52 14.84
N PHE A 604 0.03 -2.57 15.99
CA PHE A 604 1.49 -2.61 16.04
C PHE A 604 1.98 -4.03 15.74
N SER A 605 3.06 -4.16 14.96
CA SER A 605 3.71 -5.45 14.79
C SER A 605 4.46 -5.86 16.06
N PRO A 606 4.78 -7.16 16.26
CA PRO A 606 5.61 -7.60 17.37
C PRO A 606 6.99 -6.90 17.43
N GLN A 607 7.51 -6.46 16.29
CA GLN A 607 8.75 -5.68 16.21
C GLN A 607 8.55 -4.26 16.76
N ASP A 608 7.46 -3.58 16.38
CA ASP A 608 7.15 -2.22 16.84
C ASP A 608 6.95 -2.18 18.36
N ILE A 609 6.19 -3.15 18.88
CA ILE A 609 5.94 -3.32 20.33
C ILE A 609 7.26 -3.60 21.08
N SER A 610 8.14 -4.43 20.51
CA SER A 610 9.45 -4.72 21.09
C SER A 610 10.37 -3.49 21.11
N SER A 611 10.38 -2.72 20.00
CA SER A 611 11.12 -1.47 19.89
C SER A 611 10.63 -0.42 20.89
N LEU A 612 9.31 -0.29 21.09
CA LEU A 612 8.74 0.57 22.13
C LEU A 612 9.19 0.14 23.54
N LEU A 613 8.96 -1.13 23.93
CA LEU A 613 9.35 -1.61 25.26
C LEU A 613 10.86 -1.45 25.54
N TRP A 614 11.71 -1.73 24.54
CA TRP A 614 13.15 -1.49 24.66
C TRP A 614 13.44 -0.01 24.90
N SER A 615 12.85 0.89 24.11
CA SER A 615 13.09 2.34 24.21
C SER A 615 12.70 2.92 25.56
N TYR A 616 11.51 2.58 26.07
CA TYR A 616 11.03 3.05 27.38
C TYR A 616 11.88 2.45 28.51
N SER A 617 12.35 1.21 28.38
CA SER A 617 13.22 0.57 29.36
C SER A 617 14.65 1.12 29.35
N MET A 618 15.18 1.54 28.19
CA MET A 618 16.54 2.08 28.05
C MET A 618 16.67 3.51 28.61
N LEU A 619 15.58 4.29 28.58
CA LEU A 619 15.50 5.64 29.14
C LEU A 619 14.84 5.68 30.54
N GLU A 620 14.60 4.51 31.15
CA GLU A 620 13.95 4.34 32.48
C GLU A 620 12.58 5.07 32.64
N ILE A 621 11.83 5.25 31.54
CA ILE A 621 10.59 6.04 31.49
C ILE A 621 9.43 5.28 32.14
N GLN A 622 8.96 5.78 33.29
CA GLN A 622 8.00 5.09 34.17
C GLN A 622 6.52 5.31 33.81
N GLU A 623 6.17 5.30 32.52
CA GLU A 623 4.78 5.34 32.04
C GLU A 623 4.12 3.95 32.21
N LEU A 624 3.85 3.58 33.47
CA LEU A 624 3.43 2.25 33.91
C LEU A 624 2.21 1.69 33.16
N GLU A 625 1.21 2.51 32.85
CA GLU A 625 0.00 2.06 32.14
C GLU A 625 0.31 1.53 30.74
N LEU A 626 1.17 2.22 29.98
CA LEU A 626 1.61 1.76 28.67
C LEU A 626 2.46 0.49 28.79
N VAL A 627 3.36 0.42 29.77
CA VAL A 627 4.19 -0.78 29.99
C VAL A 627 3.32 -2.01 30.30
N TYR A 628 2.24 -1.85 31.08
CA TYR A 628 1.27 -2.92 31.29
C TYR A 628 0.45 -3.24 30.03
N ALA A 629 -0.02 -2.25 29.28
CA ALA A 629 -0.79 -2.47 28.07
C ALA A 629 0.01 -3.15 26.94
N LEU A 630 1.28 -2.74 26.74
CA LEU A 630 2.23 -3.40 25.83
C LEU A 630 2.50 -4.85 26.28
N ALA A 631 2.66 -5.10 27.58
CA ALA A 631 2.85 -6.45 28.11
C ALA A 631 1.61 -7.35 27.94
N ASP A 632 0.42 -6.82 28.24
CA ASP A 632 -0.86 -7.51 28.01
C ASP A 632 -1.05 -7.84 26.52
N GLU A 633 -0.69 -6.92 25.60
CA GLU A 633 -0.82 -7.11 24.15
C GLU A 633 0.20 -8.10 23.56
N ILE A 634 1.46 -8.17 24.04
CA ILE A 634 2.38 -9.26 23.63
C ILE A 634 1.84 -10.61 24.09
N VAL A 635 1.40 -10.68 25.35
CA VAL A 635 0.90 -11.91 25.97
C VAL A 635 -0.38 -12.38 25.27
N ALA A 636 -1.24 -11.47 24.83
CA ALA A 636 -2.36 -11.74 23.94
C ALA A 636 -1.92 -12.23 22.54
N ASN A 637 -0.98 -11.55 21.88
CA ASN A 637 -0.45 -11.96 20.57
C ASN A 637 0.15 -13.38 20.56
N LEU A 638 0.93 -13.71 21.58
CA LEU A 638 1.48 -15.07 21.78
C LEU A 638 0.37 -16.12 21.93
N GLY A 639 -0.71 -15.76 22.64
CA GLY A 639 -1.92 -16.58 22.71
C GLY A 639 -2.59 -16.74 21.35
N ARG A 640 -2.88 -15.64 20.64
CA ARG A 640 -3.51 -15.67 19.30
C ARG A 640 -2.70 -16.46 18.27
N THR A 641 -1.36 -16.48 18.39
CA THR A 641 -0.48 -17.33 17.56
C THR A 641 -0.65 -18.82 17.89
N LEU A 642 -0.80 -19.18 19.18
CA LEU A 642 -1.11 -20.54 19.60
C LEU A 642 -2.53 -20.97 19.21
N ASP A 643 -3.53 -20.09 19.32
CA ASP A 643 -4.89 -20.33 18.83
C ASP A 643 -4.90 -20.56 17.32
N SER A 644 -4.21 -19.70 16.55
CA SER A 644 -4.13 -19.82 15.08
C SER A 644 -3.38 -21.06 14.62
N SER A 645 -2.25 -21.40 15.24
CA SER A 645 -1.44 -22.59 14.88
C SER A 645 -2.06 -23.92 15.33
N ARG A 646 -3.07 -23.88 16.20
CA ARG A 646 -3.82 -25.06 16.68
C ARG A 646 -5.29 -25.07 16.22
N ALA A 647 -5.69 -24.13 15.37
CA ALA A 647 -7.01 -24.12 14.73
C ALA A 647 -7.08 -25.16 13.59
N PRO A 648 -8.23 -25.83 13.39
CA PRO A 648 -8.42 -26.70 12.24
C PRO A 648 -8.51 -25.89 10.94
N ALA A 649 -8.02 -26.45 9.83
CA ALA A 649 -7.82 -25.77 8.54
C ALA A 649 -9.10 -25.26 7.83
N SER A 650 -10.29 -25.44 8.41
CA SER A 650 -11.51 -24.73 8.01
C SER A 650 -12.49 -24.60 9.18
N ALA A 651 -12.67 -23.38 9.68
CA ALA A 651 -13.64 -23.06 10.72
C ALA A 651 -14.19 -21.64 10.53
N THR A 652 -15.24 -21.50 9.72
CA THR A 652 -16.02 -20.26 9.64
C THR A 652 -16.69 -20.00 10.98
N LEU A 653 -16.49 -18.82 11.57
CA LEU A 653 -17.12 -18.41 12.84
C LEU A 653 -18.63 -18.25 12.65
N VAL A 654 -19.39 -19.30 12.95
CA VAL A 654 -20.84 -19.25 13.13
C VAL A 654 -21.14 -18.82 14.56
N GLY A 655 -22.12 -17.92 14.73
CA GLY A 655 -22.44 -17.27 16.00
C GLY A 655 -22.85 -18.21 17.13
N ALA A 656 -22.89 -17.66 18.35
CA ALA A 656 -23.05 -18.38 19.61
C ALA A 656 -24.29 -19.30 19.66
N GLY A 657 -24.09 -20.58 19.31
CA GLY A 657 -25.03 -21.66 19.60
C GLY A 657 -24.97 -22.05 21.08
N ALA A 658 -26.13 -22.32 21.68
CA ALA A 658 -26.23 -22.67 23.09
C ALA A 658 -25.37 -23.90 23.45
N LEU A 659 -24.75 -23.86 24.64
CA LEU A 659 -23.95 -24.96 25.17
C LEU A 659 -24.79 -26.25 25.24
N ALA A 660 -24.25 -27.35 24.72
CA ALA A 660 -24.88 -28.65 24.84
C ALA A 660 -24.79 -29.14 26.28
N THR A 661 -25.93 -29.39 26.93
CA THR A 661 -25.97 -30.08 28.22
C THR A 661 -25.47 -31.53 28.04
N PRO A 662 -24.39 -31.95 28.72
CA PRO A 662 -23.85 -33.30 28.56
C PRO A 662 -24.84 -34.36 29.09
N ALA A 663 -24.83 -35.54 28.48
CA ALA A 663 -25.83 -36.58 28.70
C ALA A 663 -25.99 -36.99 30.18
N ALA A 664 -27.23 -37.19 30.61
CA ALA A 664 -27.58 -37.44 32.00
C ALA A 664 -27.24 -38.86 32.46
N GLY A 665 -26.02 -39.08 32.96
CA GLY A 665 -25.73 -40.20 33.86
C GLY A 665 -26.59 -40.14 35.14
N PRO A 666 -26.72 -41.23 35.93
CA PRO A 666 -27.77 -41.41 36.93
C PRO A 666 -27.59 -40.68 38.28
N GLU A 667 -26.83 -39.58 38.33
CA GLU A 667 -26.59 -38.84 39.58
C GLU A 667 -27.38 -37.51 39.69
N PRO A 668 -27.80 -37.10 40.90
CA PRO A 668 -28.46 -35.82 41.15
C PRO A 668 -27.63 -34.61 40.67
N VAL A 669 -28.31 -33.64 40.04
CA VAL A 669 -27.71 -32.44 39.44
C VAL A 669 -26.83 -31.66 40.42
N ALA A 670 -27.20 -31.61 41.71
CA ALA A 670 -26.54 -30.81 42.74
C ALA A 670 -25.06 -31.16 43.02
N ASN A 671 -24.57 -32.34 42.62
CA ASN A 671 -23.18 -32.77 42.85
C ASN A 671 -22.28 -32.70 41.60
N ARG A 672 -22.71 -31.98 40.54
CA ARG A 672 -21.94 -31.79 39.31
C ARG A 672 -21.37 -30.37 39.17
N PRO A 673 -20.21 -30.21 38.52
CA PRO A 673 -19.75 -28.90 38.08
C PRO A 673 -20.76 -28.29 37.11
N HIS A 674 -20.86 -26.97 37.12
CA HIS A 674 -21.63 -26.18 36.16
C HIS A 674 -20.98 -24.81 35.96
N VAL A 675 -21.32 -24.17 34.85
CA VAL A 675 -20.86 -22.82 34.52
C VAL A 675 -21.69 -21.80 35.29
N VAL A 676 -21.01 -20.82 35.89
CA VAL A 676 -21.59 -19.69 36.63
C VAL A 676 -21.53 -18.42 35.78
N LEU A 677 -20.46 -18.25 35.01
CA LEU A 677 -20.29 -17.16 34.05
C LEU A 677 -19.71 -17.72 32.75
N ASP A 678 -20.38 -17.44 31.63
CA ASP A 678 -19.95 -17.80 30.28
C ASP A 678 -19.64 -16.52 29.47
N LEU A 679 -18.40 -16.39 29.00
CA LEU A 679 -17.94 -15.29 28.16
C LEU A 679 -17.30 -15.87 26.89
N ALA A 680 -17.17 -15.07 25.82
CA ALA A 680 -16.76 -15.56 24.50
C ALA A 680 -15.51 -16.47 24.52
N ASP A 681 -14.50 -16.12 25.31
CA ASP A 681 -13.18 -16.74 25.35
C ASP A 681 -12.79 -17.36 26.72
N ARG A 682 -13.68 -17.30 27.74
CA ARG A 682 -13.39 -17.71 29.13
C ARG A 682 -14.64 -18.14 29.89
N LEU A 683 -14.46 -18.90 30.98
CA LEU A 683 -15.52 -19.45 31.84
C LEU A 683 -15.19 -19.26 33.33
N VAL A 684 -16.23 -19.10 34.15
CA VAL A 684 -16.17 -19.43 35.58
C VAL A 684 -17.05 -20.65 35.86
N ILE A 685 -16.50 -21.62 36.58
CA ILE A 685 -17.12 -22.92 36.87
C ILE A 685 -17.21 -23.10 38.38
N LEU A 686 -18.38 -23.48 38.91
CA LEU A 686 -18.48 -23.91 40.30
C LEU A 686 -17.98 -25.35 40.43
N LYS A 687 -16.87 -25.56 41.15
CA LYS A 687 -16.36 -26.90 41.46
C LYS A 687 -17.02 -27.42 42.75
N PRO A 688 -17.85 -28.49 42.70
CA PRO A 688 -18.31 -29.19 43.91
C PRO A 688 -17.16 -29.92 44.63
N PRO A 689 -17.36 -30.37 45.89
CA PRO A 689 -16.39 -31.23 46.57
C PRO A 689 -16.24 -32.59 45.86
N GLY A 690 -15.12 -33.27 46.07
CA GLY A 690 -14.84 -34.60 45.50
C GLY A 690 -14.24 -34.59 44.09
N TRP A 691 -14.34 -33.47 43.36
CA TRP A 691 -13.71 -33.27 42.05
C TRP A 691 -12.30 -32.67 42.19
N GLU A 692 -11.33 -33.17 41.42
CA GLU A 692 -9.96 -32.63 41.34
C GLU A 692 -9.79 -31.70 40.12
N VAL A 693 -8.96 -30.66 40.28
CA VAL A 693 -8.48 -29.84 39.16
C VAL A 693 -7.13 -30.42 38.73
N ASP A 694 -7.04 -30.78 37.46
CA ASP A 694 -6.07 -31.70 36.86
C ASP A 694 -4.60 -31.31 37.05
N GLN A 695 -3.95 -31.90 38.06
CA GLN A 695 -2.52 -31.68 38.37
C GLN A 695 -1.75 -32.96 38.70
N TYR A 696 -2.35 -34.12 38.42
CA TYR A 696 -1.71 -35.43 38.50
C TYR A 696 -2.17 -36.23 37.27
N ALA A 697 -1.46 -37.30 36.91
CA ALA A 697 -1.89 -38.20 35.83
C ALA A 697 -3.30 -38.77 36.10
N ARG A 698 -4.00 -39.22 35.05
CA ARG A 698 -5.35 -39.84 35.12
C ARG A 698 -5.43 -41.15 35.96
N GLU A 699 -4.34 -41.52 36.65
CA GLU A 699 -4.26 -42.67 37.56
C GLU A 699 -5.01 -42.42 38.87
N GLY A 700 -5.85 -43.38 39.28
CA GLY A 700 -6.53 -43.37 40.59
C GLY A 700 -8.03 -43.09 40.58
N GLY A 701 -8.70 -43.05 39.42
CA GLY A 701 -10.17 -43.13 39.32
C GLY A 701 -10.95 -41.95 39.92
N LYS A 702 -10.32 -40.78 40.03
CA LYS A 702 -10.96 -39.56 40.55
C LYS A 702 -11.81 -38.88 39.48
N ARG A 703 -12.75 -38.04 39.91
CA ARG A 703 -13.53 -37.16 39.03
C ARG A 703 -12.71 -35.91 38.68
N LEU A 704 -12.44 -35.70 37.40
CA LEU A 704 -11.58 -34.64 36.89
C LEU A 704 -12.39 -33.49 36.29
N LEU A 705 -11.94 -32.26 36.49
CA LEU A 705 -12.62 -31.08 35.94
C LEU A 705 -12.29 -30.88 34.45
N SER A 706 -11.16 -31.40 33.96
CA SER A 706 -10.84 -31.49 32.53
C SER A 706 -11.87 -32.31 31.76
N ASP A 707 -12.24 -33.50 32.25
CA ASP A 707 -13.22 -34.39 31.60
C ASP A 707 -14.60 -33.71 31.46
N PHE A 708 -14.98 -32.85 32.42
CA PHE A 708 -16.18 -32.01 32.34
C PHE A 708 -16.04 -30.92 31.25
N LEU A 709 -14.88 -30.26 31.15
CA LEU A 709 -14.60 -29.29 30.10
C LEU A 709 -14.55 -29.91 28.70
N GLU A 710 -13.88 -31.05 28.53
CA GLU A 710 -13.82 -31.80 27.27
C GLU A 710 -15.22 -32.20 26.77
N GLY A 711 -16.14 -32.51 27.70
CA GLY A 711 -17.55 -32.81 27.38
C GLY A 711 -18.42 -31.59 27.09
N LEU A 712 -18.07 -30.41 27.63
CA LEU A 712 -18.82 -29.16 27.47
C LEU A 712 -18.36 -28.33 26.25
N LEU A 713 -17.06 -28.30 25.99
CA LEU A 713 -16.41 -27.45 25.01
C LEU A 713 -15.76 -28.30 23.91
N PRO A 714 -16.32 -28.32 22.67
CA PRO A 714 -15.76 -29.09 21.58
C PRO A 714 -14.33 -28.66 21.25
N ALA A 715 -13.35 -29.53 21.48
CA ALA A 715 -11.91 -29.24 21.30
C ALA A 715 -11.52 -28.80 19.88
N ARG A 716 -12.37 -29.01 18.87
CA ARG A 716 -12.20 -28.48 17.50
C ARG A 716 -12.35 -26.95 17.41
N HIS A 717 -13.03 -26.32 18.37
CA HIS A 717 -13.16 -24.86 18.51
C HIS A 717 -12.31 -24.33 19.67
N TRP A 718 -12.15 -25.15 20.73
CA TRP A 718 -11.49 -24.75 21.97
C TRP A 718 -10.31 -25.70 22.30
N PRO A 719 -9.23 -25.71 21.48
CA PRO A 719 -8.17 -26.72 21.58
C PRO A 719 -7.44 -26.74 22.94
N ILE A 720 -7.43 -25.63 23.69
CA ILE A 720 -6.79 -25.55 25.01
C ILE A 720 -7.39 -26.52 26.05
N VAL A 721 -8.67 -26.91 25.92
CA VAL A 721 -9.34 -27.79 26.91
C VAL A 721 -8.81 -29.23 26.90
N ARG A 722 -7.91 -29.56 25.97
CA ARG A 722 -7.16 -30.83 25.91
C ARG A 722 -5.66 -30.66 26.17
N ASP A 723 -5.17 -29.44 26.33
CA ASP A 723 -3.74 -29.19 26.49
C ASP A 723 -3.30 -29.20 27.95
N ALA A 724 -2.64 -30.28 28.36
CA ALA A 724 -2.05 -30.42 29.68
C ALA A 724 -0.94 -29.38 29.98
N GLU A 725 -0.19 -28.91 28.97
CA GLU A 725 0.85 -27.89 29.14
C GLU A 725 0.25 -26.55 29.58
N HIS A 726 -0.91 -26.20 29.01
CA HIS A 726 -1.73 -25.06 29.39
C HIS A 726 -2.85 -25.42 30.39
N GLN A 727 -2.63 -26.48 31.17
CA GLN A 727 -3.48 -26.90 32.31
C GLN A 727 -4.97 -27.06 31.95
N TYR A 728 -5.28 -27.53 30.74
CA TYR A 728 -6.65 -27.65 30.20
C TYR A 728 -7.45 -26.33 30.20
N GLY A 729 -6.74 -25.20 30.20
CA GLY A 729 -7.30 -23.86 30.33
C GLY A 729 -7.48 -23.38 31.78
N PHE A 730 -7.19 -24.18 32.81
CA PHE A 730 -7.37 -23.77 34.21
C PHE A 730 -6.30 -22.81 34.72
N LEU A 731 -6.70 -21.61 35.17
CA LEU A 731 -5.78 -20.63 35.73
C LEU A 731 -5.37 -20.96 37.18
N HIS A 732 -6.21 -21.67 37.94
CA HIS A 732 -5.91 -22.02 39.33
C HIS A 732 -6.74 -23.18 39.89
N ARG A 733 -6.17 -23.90 40.88
CA ARG A 733 -6.82 -25.03 41.57
C ARG A 733 -7.60 -24.64 42.83
N ILE A 734 -8.45 -25.58 43.26
CA ILE A 734 -8.98 -25.73 44.63
C ILE A 734 -8.70 -27.19 45.04
N ASP A 735 -8.44 -27.47 46.32
CA ASP A 735 -8.24 -28.84 46.79
C ASP A 735 -9.51 -29.70 46.66
N VAL A 736 -9.36 -31.02 46.45
CA VAL A 736 -10.47 -31.95 46.18
C VAL A 736 -11.68 -31.85 47.14
N PRO A 737 -11.51 -31.88 48.49
CA PRO A 737 -12.64 -31.78 49.43
C PRO A 737 -13.20 -30.35 49.58
N CYS A 738 -12.58 -29.34 48.96
CA CYS A 738 -13.05 -27.96 48.99
C CYS A 738 -13.94 -27.67 47.77
N SER A 739 -14.78 -26.66 47.90
CA SER A 739 -15.76 -26.24 46.88
C SER A 739 -15.53 -24.79 46.43
N GLY A 740 -16.09 -24.39 45.30
CA GLY A 740 -16.14 -22.98 44.89
C GLY A 740 -15.61 -22.72 43.48
N LEU A 741 -15.53 -21.44 43.14
CA LEU A 741 -15.32 -20.96 41.77
C LEU A 741 -13.90 -21.23 41.21
N ILE A 742 -13.86 -21.68 39.95
CA ILE A 742 -12.65 -21.92 39.15
C ILE A 742 -12.71 -21.06 37.88
N LEU A 743 -11.65 -20.27 37.62
CA LEU A 743 -11.47 -19.50 36.40
C LEU A 743 -10.77 -20.35 35.34
N THR A 744 -11.32 -20.35 34.12
CA THR A 744 -10.87 -21.17 33.00
C THR A 744 -10.87 -20.34 31.72
N ALA A 745 -9.88 -20.53 30.85
CA ALA A 745 -9.84 -19.97 29.50
C ALA A 745 -10.29 -21.00 28.44
N LYS A 746 -10.93 -20.53 27.37
CA LYS A 746 -11.29 -21.31 26.18
C LYS A 746 -10.29 -21.15 25.03
N THR A 747 -9.50 -20.07 25.04
CA THR A 747 -8.44 -19.75 24.06
C THR A 747 -7.09 -19.61 24.75
N TYR A 748 -6.00 -19.73 23.99
CA TYR A 748 -4.65 -19.45 24.49
C TYR A 748 -4.46 -17.95 24.75
N GLU A 749 -5.08 -17.06 23.97
CA GLU A 749 -5.17 -15.61 24.25
C GLU A 749 -5.74 -15.34 25.65
N ALA A 750 -6.92 -15.87 25.97
CA ALA A 750 -7.55 -15.68 27.27
C ALA A 750 -6.72 -16.30 28.40
N TYR A 751 -6.13 -17.49 28.20
CA TYR A 751 -5.27 -18.13 29.20
C TYR A 751 -4.04 -17.29 29.51
N ARG A 752 -3.39 -16.75 28.47
CA ARG A 752 -2.18 -15.94 28.59
C ARG A 752 -2.50 -14.60 29.28
N GLY A 753 -3.52 -13.88 28.84
CA GLY A 753 -3.95 -12.62 29.47
C GLY A 753 -4.39 -12.80 30.93
N LEU A 754 -5.21 -13.82 31.22
CA LEU A 754 -5.63 -14.12 32.60
C LEU A 754 -4.48 -14.61 33.49
N SER A 755 -3.46 -15.28 32.93
CA SER A 755 -2.24 -15.63 33.68
C SER A 755 -1.47 -14.37 34.08
N LEU A 756 -1.30 -13.40 33.18
CA LEU A 756 -0.65 -12.12 33.50
C LEU A 756 -1.48 -11.31 34.50
N GLN A 757 -2.82 -11.33 34.44
CA GLN A 757 -3.67 -10.76 35.49
C GLN A 757 -3.49 -11.49 36.84
N LEU A 758 -3.34 -12.81 36.85
CA LEU A 758 -3.16 -13.61 38.07
C LEU A 758 -1.82 -13.34 38.75
N ASP A 759 -0.73 -13.25 37.98
CA ASP A 759 0.62 -12.99 38.49
C ASP A 759 0.87 -11.51 38.82
N SER A 760 0.16 -10.57 38.16
CA SER A 760 0.13 -9.16 38.57
C SER A 760 -0.82 -8.87 39.74
N GLY A 761 -1.58 -9.87 40.21
CA GLY A 761 -2.51 -9.74 41.34
C GLY A 761 -3.86 -9.08 41.01
N ARG A 762 -4.15 -8.81 39.73
CA ARG A 762 -5.44 -8.26 39.25
C ARG A 762 -6.61 -9.24 39.44
N VAL A 763 -6.37 -10.56 39.52
CA VAL A 763 -7.42 -11.57 39.77
C VAL A 763 -7.75 -11.70 41.27
N THR A 764 -8.94 -11.25 41.64
CA THR A 764 -9.50 -11.34 43.00
C THR A 764 -10.08 -12.72 43.30
N ARG A 765 -9.83 -13.24 44.50
CA ARG A 765 -10.17 -14.62 44.91
C ARG A 765 -10.57 -14.63 46.38
N ASP A 766 -11.88 -14.59 46.64
CA ASP A 766 -12.41 -14.48 48.00
C ASP A 766 -13.13 -15.77 48.46
N TYR A 767 -12.97 -16.08 49.73
CA TYR A 767 -13.32 -17.35 50.36
C TYR A 767 -14.10 -17.12 51.65
N VAL A 768 -14.84 -18.13 52.07
CA VAL A 768 -15.47 -18.21 53.39
C VAL A 768 -15.13 -19.55 54.04
N ILE A 769 -14.86 -19.52 55.35
CA ILE A 769 -14.61 -20.69 56.19
C ILE A 769 -15.43 -20.63 57.48
N THR A 770 -15.61 -21.80 58.09
CA THR A 770 -15.80 -21.91 59.54
C THR A 770 -14.48 -22.44 60.13
N CYS A 771 -14.07 -21.93 61.29
CA CYS A 771 -12.86 -22.33 62.00
C CYS A 771 -13.12 -22.51 63.50
N HIS A 772 -12.21 -23.22 64.18
CA HIS A 772 -12.30 -23.50 65.62
C HIS A 772 -11.87 -22.32 66.49
N GLY A 773 -12.53 -22.17 67.64
CA GLY A 773 -12.34 -21.04 68.54
C GLY A 773 -12.98 -19.75 68.02
N TRP A 774 -12.69 -18.63 68.70
CA TRP A 774 -13.16 -17.30 68.30
C TRP A 774 -11.97 -16.47 67.80
N PRO A 775 -11.76 -16.38 66.47
CA PRO A 775 -10.65 -15.61 65.90
C PRO A 775 -10.80 -14.11 66.17
N PRO A 776 -9.70 -13.35 66.26
CA PRO A 776 -9.73 -11.91 66.51
C PRO A 776 -10.71 -11.14 65.60
N THR A 777 -11.43 -10.16 66.16
CA THR A 777 -12.35 -9.30 65.41
C THR A 777 -11.59 -8.27 64.58
N GLY A 778 -12.22 -7.69 63.55
CA GLY A 778 -11.57 -6.75 62.63
C GLY A 778 -10.92 -7.41 61.40
N ARG A 779 -9.97 -6.69 60.78
CA ARG A 779 -9.21 -7.13 59.59
C ARG A 779 -7.81 -7.60 60.01
N HIS A 780 -7.39 -8.78 59.57
CA HIS A 780 -6.08 -9.37 59.88
C HIS A 780 -5.37 -9.84 58.61
N GLU A 781 -4.04 -9.88 58.63
CA GLU A 781 -3.21 -10.35 57.50
C GLU A 781 -2.19 -11.38 57.97
N VAL A 782 -2.12 -12.52 57.28
CA VAL A 782 -1.14 -13.58 57.51
C VAL A 782 -0.23 -13.68 56.29
N ARG A 783 1.04 -13.28 56.46
CA ARG A 783 2.05 -13.15 55.39
C ARG A 783 3.11 -14.26 55.41
N GLU A 784 2.77 -15.38 56.06
CA GLU A 784 3.72 -16.47 56.35
C GLU A 784 4.11 -17.33 55.15
N ARG A 785 5.35 -17.84 55.19
CA ARG A 785 5.97 -18.57 54.08
C ARG A 785 5.67 -20.07 54.13
N ILE A 786 5.02 -20.60 53.08
CA ILE A 786 4.63 -22.01 52.99
C ILE A 786 5.73 -22.80 52.27
N PHE A 787 6.35 -23.74 53.00
CA PHE A 787 7.27 -24.73 52.48
C PHE A 787 6.53 -26.04 52.15
N TRP A 788 7.00 -26.72 51.11
CA TRP A 788 6.58 -28.07 50.74
C TRP A 788 7.83 -28.90 50.45
N PRO A 789 8.00 -30.08 51.08
CA PRO A 789 9.08 -31.01 50.75
C PRO A 789 9.08 -31.35 49.25
N LYS A 790 10.27 -31.52 48.66
CA LYS A 790 10.42 -32.01 47.27
C LYS A 790 10.17 -33.51 47.14
N ASP A 791 10.39 -34.26 48.22
CA ASP A 791 10.17 -35.70 48.24
C ASP A 791 8.67 -36.03 48.35
N LYS A 792 8.18 -36.86 47.42
CA LYS A 792 6.79 -37.34 47.38
C LYS A 792 6.49 -38.38 48.48
N LEU A 793 7.51 -39.00 49.07
CA LEU A 793 7.39 -40.03 50.10
C LEU A 793 7.34 -39.47 51.53
N SER A 794 7.59 -38.17 51.72
CA SER A 794 7.57 -37.58 53.06
C SER A 794 6.15 -37.54 53.64
N PRO A 795 5.88 -38.13 54.83
CA PRO A 795 4.57 -38.04 55.48
C PRO A 795 4.28 -36.62 56.01
N ALA A 796 5.31 -35.77 56.13
CA ALA A 796 5.17 -34.38 56.54
C ALA A 796 4.44 -33.58 55.45
N GLY A 797 3.27 -33.02 55.80
CA GLY A 797 2.58 -32.06 54.94
C GLY A 797 3.37 -30.75 54.78
N GLY A 798 2.93 -29.90 53.85
CA GLY A 798 3.42 -28.52 53.78
C GLY A 798 3.30 -27.82 55.13
N SER A 799 4.29 -27.00 55.46
CA SER A 799 4.50 -26.36 56.78
C SER A 799 4.97 -24.91 56.61
N LEU A 800 4.96 -24.12 57.68
CA LEU A 800 5.45 -22.73 57.65
C LEU A 800 6.94 -22.68 58.00
N GLN A 801 7.75 -22.11 57.12
CA GLN A 801 9.21 -22.04 57.26
C GLN A 801 9.79 -20.83 56.51
N ARG A 802 10.90 -20.26 57.00
CA ARG A 802 11.62 -19.15 56.33
C ARG A 802 12.02 -19.46 54.89
N LEU A 803 12.29 -20.73 54.55
CA LEU A 803 12.62 -21.20 53.19
C LEU A 803 11.39 -21.46 52.30
N GLY A 804 10.17 -21.30 52.83
CA GLY A 804 8.93 -21.46 52.08
C GLY A 804 8.70 -20.37 51.03
N LYS A 805 7.79 -20.65 50.08
CA LYS A 805 7.34 -19.64 49.11
C LYS A 805 6.47 -18.59 49.83
N PRO A 806 6.60 -17.29 49.52
CA PRO A 806 5.73 -16.25 50.07
C PRO A 806 4.26 -16.59 49.83
N ALA A 807 3.45 -16.44 50.89
CA ALA A 807 2.01 -16.57 50.83
C ALA A 807 1.37 -15.41 51.61
N HIS A 808 0.25 -14.88 51.11
CA HIS A 808 -0.48 -13.81 51.77
C HIS A 808 -1.99 -14.04 51.72
N THR A 809 -2.59 -14.08 52.90
CA THR A 809 -4.02 -14.23 53.16
C THR A 809 -4.49 -13.07 54.04
N ARG A 810 -5.52 -12.34 53.63
CA ARG A 810 -6.23 -11.37 54.47
C ARG A 810 -7.51 -12.03 54.99
N LEU A 811 -7.89 -11.83 56.26
CA LEU A 811 -9.08 -12.44 56.87
C LEU A 811 -9.90 -11.44 57.71
N LYS A 812 -11.23 -11.59 57.66
CA LYS A 812 -12.23 -10.78 58.39
C LYS A 812 -13.13 -11.73 59.16
N THR A 813 -13.18 -11.59 60.47
CA THR A 813 -14.13 -12.31 61.30
C THR A 813 -15.52 -11.68 61.15
N LEU A 814 -16.45 -12.45 60.56
CA LEU A 814 -17.83 -12.02 60.31
C LEU A 814 -18.71 -12.30 61.53
N ALA A 815 -18.58 -13.49 62.14
CA ALA A 815 -19.37 -13.89 63.28
C ALA A 815 -18.60 -14.82 64.24
N HIS A 816 -18.81 -14.61 65.53
CA HIS A 816 -18.50 -15.56 66.60
C HIS A 816 -19.77 -16.33 66.90
N ILE A 817 -19.68 -17.66 66.78
CA ILE A 817 -20.82 -18.56 66.77
C ILE A 817 -20.55 -19.72 67.73
N ARG A 818 -21.57 -20.51 68.05
CA ARG A 818 -21.45 -21.70 68.89
C ARG A 818 -22.25 -22.88 68.33
N ARG A 819 -21.78 -24.09 68.63
CA ARG A 819 -22.52 -25.33 68.36
C ARG A 819 -22.39 -26.26 69.56
N ARG A 820 -23.49 -26.63 70.21
CA ARG A 820 -23.56 -27.52 71.40
C ARG A 820 -22.66 -27.15 72.61
N GLY A 821 -21.96 -26.02 72.57
CA GLY A 821 -21.00 -25.57 73.59
C GLY A 821 -19.72 -25.04 72.94
N ASP A 822 -19.30 -25.68 71.86
CA ASP A 822 -18.08 -25.39 71.09
C ASP A 822 -18.09 -23.95 70.55
N ALA A 823 -16.95 -23.27 70.64
CA ALA A 823 -16.75 -21.93 70.08
C ALA A 823 -16.20 -22.05 68.65
N LEU A 824 -16.85 -21.38 67.70
CA LEU A 824 -16.47 -21.38 66.28
C LEU A 824 -16.46 -19.94 65.71
N GLY A 825 -15.66 -19.72 64.67
CA GLY A 825 -15.56 -18.45 63.95
C GLY A 825 -15.99 -18.60 62.49
N PHE A 826 -16.94 -17.79 62.05
CA PHE A 826 -17.29 -17.63 60.64
C PHE A 826 -16.47 -16.49 60.04
N VAL A 827 -15.65 -16.78 59.04
CA VAL A 827 -14.56 -15.91 58.58
C VAL A 827 -14.54 -15.85 57.06
N ALA A 828 -14.57 -14.64 56.51
CA ALA A 828 -14.22 -14.41 55.11
C ALA A 828 -12.70 -14.22 54.96
N LEU A 829 -12.17 -14.52 53.78
CA LEU A 829 -10.76 -14.29 53.43
C LEU A 829 -10.60 -13.81 51.97
N ARG A 830 -9.52 -13.07 51.71
CA ARG A 830 -8.99 -12.80 50.36
C ARG A 830 -7.57 -13.34 50.26
N ILE A 831 -7.23 -14.03 49.16
CA ILE A 831 -5.85 -14.48 48.91
C ILE A 831 -5.21 -13.72 47.73
N GLU A 832 -4.01 -13.19 47.96
CA GLU A 832 -3.18 -12.59 46.90
C GLU A 832 -2.32 -13.66 46.21
N THR A 833 -1.95 -14.70 46.95
CA THR A 833 -1.19 -15.85 46.45
C THR A 833 -2.02 -17.13 46.45
N GLY A 834 -1.79 -18.03 45.50
CA GLY A 834 -2.39 -19.37 45.50
C GLY A 834 -1.39 -20.47 45.87
N ARG A 835 -1.04 -20.64 47.16
CA ARG A 835 -0.19 -21.76 47.60
C ARG A 835 -1.01 -22.97 48.05
N ARG A 836 -0.45 -24.18 47.87
CA ARG A 836 -1.11 -25.44 48.25
C ARG A 836 -1.42 -25.47 49.75
N HIS A 837 -2.69 -25.71 50.09
CA HIS A 837 -3.25 -25.70 51.44
C HIS A 837 -3.16 -24.33 52.18
N GLN A 838 -2.97 -23.20 51.48
CA GLN A 838 -2.65 -21.90 52.12
C GLN A 838 -3.59 -21.45 53.25
N ILE A 839 -4.89 -21.37 52.98
CA ILE A 839 -5.89 -20.93 53.97
C ILE A 839 -5.86 -21.85 55.20
N ARG A 840 -5.76 -23.16 54.98
CA ARG A 840 -5.79 -24.20 56.01
C ARG A 840 -4.58 -24.10 56.95
N LEU A 841 -3.40 -23.88 56.37
CA LEU A 841 -2.15 -23.63 57.08
C LEU A 841 -2.14 -22.30 57.85
N HIS A 842 -2.56 -21.21 57.20
CA HIS A 842 -2.59 -19.87 57.82
C HIS A 842 -3.60 -19.81 58.97
N ALA A 843 -4.77 -20.44 58.83
CA ALA A 843 -5.80 -20.53 59.87
C ALA A 843 -5.33 -21.37 61.07
N SER A 844 -4.75 -22.56 60.83
CA SER A 844 -4.14 -23.39 61.88
C SER A 844 -3.00 -22.65 62.61
N HIS A 845 -2.14 -21.92 61.89
CA HIS A 845 -1.04 -21.17 62.47
C HIS A 845 -1.45 -20.06 63.44
N ILE A 846 -2.56 -19.36 63.18
CA ILE A 846 -3.12 -18.36 64.10
C ILE A 846 -3.93 -18.98 65.25
N GLY A 847 -3.90 -20.30 65.43
CA GLY A 847 -4.62 -21.02 66.49
C GLY A 847 -6.07 -21.38 66.15
N HIS A 848 -6.52 -21.13 64.93
CA HIS A 848 -7.91 -21.28 64.49
C HIS A 848 -8.03 -22.21 63.28
N PRO A 849 -7.76 -23.52 63.42
CA PRO A 849 -7.84 -24.46 62.30
C PRO A 849 -9.25 -24.51 61.70
N VAL A 850 -9.33 -24.75 60.40
CA VAL A 850 -10.61 -24.84 59.67
C VAL A 850 -11.45 -26.00 60.23
N LEU A 851 -12.77 -25.82 60.30
CA LEU A 851 -13.70 -26.87 60.72
C LEU A 851 -13.59 -28.08 59.78
N CYS A 852 -13.54 -29.29 60.34
CA CYS A 852 -13.30 -30.56 59.65
C CYS A 852 -11.98 -30.59 58.85
N GLU A 853 -10.87 -30.28 59.51
CA GLU A 853 -9.51 -30.25 58.94
C GLU A 853 -8.68 -31.48 59.34
N ALA A 854 -8.68 -32.51 58.50
CA ALA A 854 -8.00 -33.78 58.75
C ALA A 854 -6.45 -33.75 58.79
N ARG A 855 -5.79 -32.63 58.42
CA ARG A 855 -4.32 -32.55 58.31
C ARG A 855 -3.66 -31.49 59.20
N TYR A 856 -4.41 -30.47 59.61
CA TYR A 856 -3.88 -29.29 60.32
C TYR A 856 -4.67 -28.92 61.58
N ALA A 857 -5.61 -29.77 62.02
CA ALA A 857 -6.17 -29.77 63.38
C ALA A 857 -5.66 -31.00 64.14
N ALA A 858 -5.98 -31.10 65.43
CA ALA A 858 -5.78 -32.33 66.19
C ALA A 858 -6.70 -33.45 65.65
N LEU A 859 -6.27 -34.71 65.80
CA LEU A 859 -7.01 -35.87 65.27
C LEU A 859 -8.38 -36.00 65.94
N GLU A 860 -8.42 -35.72 67.23
CA GLU A 860 -9.59 -35.71 68.10
C GLU A 860 -10.61 -34.66 67.63
N THR A 861 -10.15 -33.47 67.25
CA THR A 861 -10.98 -32.40 66.68
C THR A 861 -11.59 -32.80 65.34
N PHE A 862 -10.78 -33.40 64.45
CA PHE A 862 -11.31 -33.91 63.18
C PHE A 862 -12.33 -35.04 63.41
N GLN A 863 -12.09 -35.94 64.36
CA GLN A 863 -13.02 -37.00 64.74
C GLN A 863 -14.32 -36.47 65.38
N SER A 864 -14.27 -35.35 66.12
CA SER A 864 -15.49 -34.70 66.62
C SER A 864 -16.27 -33.95 65.55
N ASP A 865 -15.61 -33.41 64.52
CA ASP A 865 -16.23 -32.65 63.43
C ASP A 865 -16.91 -33.54 62.37
N ASN A 866 -16.20 -34.58 61.93
CA ASN A 866 -16.56 -35.42 60.77
C ASN A 866 -17.98 -36.04 60.81
N PRO A 867 -18.55 -36.45 61.97
CA PRO A 867 -19.90 -37.01 62.02
C PRO A 867 -21.04 -36.05 61.63
N TRP A 868 -20.79 -34.74 61.57
CA TRP A 868 -21.80 -33.72 61.29
C TRP A 868 -21.36 -32.65 60.29
N CYS A 869 -20.07 -32.53 60.01
CA CYS A 869 -19.50 -31.75 58.92
C CYS A 869 -18.57 -32.68 58.13
N GLN A 870 -19.05 -33.28 57.02
CA GLN A 870 -18.37 -34.39 56.33
C GLN A 870 -17.11 -34.00 55.52
N ARG A 871 -16.76 -32.70 55.48
CA ARG A 871 -15.57 -32.17 54.81
C ARG A 871 -15.19 -30.82 55.39
N SER A 872 -13.97 -30.38 55.10
CA SER A 872 -13.48 -29.05 55.50
C SER A 872 -14.43 -27.94 55.06
N PHE A 873 -14.87 -27.11 56.01
CA PHE A 873 -15.75 -25.96 55.76
C PHE A 873 -14.95 -24.84 55.09
N LEU A 874 -14.71 -24.99 53.79
CA LEU A 874 -13.98 -24.05 52.95
C LEU A 874 -14.64 -23.96 51.58
N HIS A 875 -15.07 -22.75 51.22
CA HIS A 875 -15.72 -22.44 49.95
C HIS A 875 -15.16 -21.15 49.33
N ARG A 876 -14.86 -21.16 48.02
CA ARG A 876 -14.53 -19.94 47.27
C ARG A 876 -15.79 -19.36 46.64
N TYR A 877 -16.34 -18.32 47.28
CA TYR A 877 -17.62 -17.71 46.93
C TYR A 877 -17.51 -16.63 45.84
N ARG A 878 -16.30 -16.09 45.58
CA ARG A 878 -16.12 -14.98 44.63
C ARG A 878 -14.85 -15.07 43.78
N LEU A 879 -14.98 -14.66 42.53
CA LEU A 879 -13.90 -14.31 41.62
C LEU A 879 -14.19 -12.96 40.95
N ALA A 880 -13.15 -12.16 40.72
CA ALA A 880 -13.23 -11.02 39.80
C ALA A 880 -11.93 -10.86 39.00
N PHE A 881 -12.04 -10.44 37.74
CA PHE A 881 -10.96 -10.34 36.75
C PHE A 881 -11.38 -9.32 35.64
N TYR A 882 -10.53 -9.05 34.65
CA TYR A 882 -10.88 -8.21 33.49
C TYR A 882 -10.98 -9.06 32.21
N ASP A 883 -11.93 -8.75 31.33
CA ASP A 883 -12.10 -9.47 30.05
C ASP A 883 -11.16 -9.02 28.92
N ALA A 884 -11.45 -9.40 27.67
CA ALA A 884 -10.65 -9.05 26.49
C ALA A 884 -10.92 -7.63 25.92
N SER A 885 -11.91 -6.92 26.46
CA SER A 885 -12.18 -5.50 26.21
C SER A 885 -11.62 -4.58 27.32
N GLY A 886 -11.27 -5.16 28.47
CA GLY A 886 -10.78 -4.42 29.64
C GLY A 886 -11.86 -4.17 30.70
N GLU A 887 -13.10 -4.59 30.47
CA GLU A 887 -14.20 -4.45 31.43
C GLU A 887 -14.05 -5.41 32.62
N PRO A 888 -14.41 -4.98 33.85
CA PRO A 888 -14.35 -5.82 35.05
C PRO A 888 -15.50 -6.83 35.09
N GLN A 889 -15.16 -8.09 35.27
CA GLN A 889 -16.08 -9.22 35.34
C GLN A 889 -16.06 -9.84 36.73
N GLU A 890 -17.22 -10.24 37.23
CA GLU A 890 -17.41 -10.84 38.56
C GLU A 890 -18.26 -12.11 38.49
N ALA A 891 -17.93 -13.08 39.34
CA ALA A 891 -18.77 -14.24 39.61
C ALA A 891 -18.90 -14.42 41.13
N LEU A 892 -20.13 -14.66 41.60
CA LEU A 892 -20.52 -14.84 43.00
C LEU A 892 -21.34 -16.12 43.13
N GLU A 893 -21.07 -16.92 44.17
CA GLU A 893 -21.82 -18.12 44.51
C GLU A 893 -22.07 -18.22 46.02
N SER A 894 -23.27 -18.65 46.40
CA SER A 894 -23.64 -18.84 47.82
C SER A 894 -23.05 -20.13 48.40
N LEU A 895 -23.16 -20.33 49.72
CA LEU A 895 -22.70 -21.59 50.33
C LEU A 895 -23.41 -22.79 49.66
N PRO A 896 -22.68 -23.84 49.26
CA PRO A 896 -23.27 -25.05 48.71
C PRO A 896 -24.12 -25.71 49.80
N LYS A 897 -25.20 -26.40 49.36
CA LYS A 897 -26.29 -26.87 50.24
C LYS A 897 -25.81 -27.72 51.42
N ASP A 898 -24.72 -28.46 51.25
CA ASP A 898 -24.10 -29.25 52.30
C ASP A 898 -23.46 -28.41 53.42
N LEU A 899 -22.78 -27.31 53.08
CA LEU A 899 -22.25 -26.35 54.06
C LEU A 899 -23.33 -25.43 54.62
N ALA A 900 -24.39 -25.13 53.86
CA ALA A 900 -25.55 -24.40 54.37
C ALA A 900 -26.25 -25.18 55.50
N THR A 901 -26.51 -26.48 55.32
CA THR A 901 -27.09 -27.35 56.38
C THR A 901 -26.13 -27.64 57.55
N VAL A 902 -24.82 -27.41 57.38
CA VAL A 902 -23.90 -27.31 58.52
C VAL A 902 -24.06 -25.96 59.24
N ALA A 903 -24.19 -24.87 58.49
CA ALA A 903 -24.34 -23.51 59.05
C ALA A 903 -25.66 -23.29 59.79
N GLU A 904 -26.74 -23.97 59.39
CA GLU A 904 -28.02 -24.04 60.11
C GLU A 904 -27.89 -24.57 61.55
N GLN A 905 -26.81 -25.30 61.87
CA GLN A 905 -26.55 -25.82 63.22
C GLN A 905 -25.83 -24.82 64.15
N PHE A 906 -25.49 -23.63 63.66
CA PHE A 906 -24.70 -22.64 64.39
C PHE A 906 -25.59 -21.59 65.08
N PHE A 907 -25.43 -21.45 66.40
CA PHE A 907 -26.01 -20.35 67.16
C PHE A 907 -25.07 -19.14 67.18
N ALA A 908 -25.41 -18.12 66.40
CA ALA A 908 -24.95 -16.75 66.64
C ALA A 908 -25.76 -16.12 67.79
N ARG A 909 -25.16 -15.20 68.55
CA ARG A 909 -25.94 -14.32 69.45
C ARG A 909 -26.76 -13.32 68.61
N PRO A 910 -28.02 -13.01 69.00
CA PRO A 910 -28.79 -11.92 68.39
C PRO A 910 -27.98 -10.61 68.39
N GLY A 911 -27.96 -9.91 67.25
CA GLY A 911 -27.06 -8.78 66.99
C GLY A 911 -26.15 -9.04 65.78
N ARG A 912 -24.99 -8.37 65.73
CA ARG A 912 -24.08 -8.35 64.56
C ARG A 912 -23.73 -9.73 64.01
N SER A 913 -23.32 -10.68 64.86
CA SER A 913 -22.98 -12.05 64.43
C SER A 913 -24.12 -12.73 63.66
N GLY A 914 -25.39 -12.52 64.06
CA GLY A 914 -26.54 -13.10 63.36
C GLY A 914 -26.80 -12.42 62.01
N VAL A 915 -26.72 -11.08 61.97
CA VAL A 915 -26.89 -10.30 60.73
C VAL A 915 -25.79 -10.63 59.71
N ALA A 916 -24.53 -10.72 60.15
CA ALA A 916 -23.39 -11.03 59.29
C ALA A 916 -23.40 -12.47 58.73
N MET A 917 -24.06 -13.41 59.42
CA MET A 917 -24.30 -14.77 58.92
C MET A 917 -25.48 -14.87 57.95
N PHE A 918 -26.54 -14.06 58.13
CA PHE A 918 -27.81 -14.25 57.45
C PHE A 918 -27.71 -14.36 55.91
N PRO A 919 -26.91 -13.55 55.19
CA PRO A 919 -26.77 -13.69 53.74
C PRO A 919 -26.25 -15.05 53.27
N TRP A 920 -25.44 -15.72 54.09
CA TRP A 920 -24.76 -16.97 53.73
C TRP A 920 -25.61 -18.23 53.95
N VAL A 921 -26.67 -18.12 54.75
CA VAL A 921 -27.55 -19.24 55.12
C VAL A 921 -28.97 -19.04 54.58
N GLY A 922 -29.47 -17.80 54.56
CA GLY A 922 -30.84 -17.45 54.15
C GLY A 922 -31.08 -17.33 52.64
N GLY A 923 -30.19 -17.86 51.79
CA GLY A 923 -30.37 -17.87 50.33
C GLY A 923 -30.27 -16.51 49.64
N SER A 924 -29.68 -15.49 50.29
CA SER A 924 -29.34 -14.21 49.64
C SER A 924 -27.99 -14.30 48.92
N SER A 925 -27.65 -13.28 48.13
CA SER A 925 -26.31 -13.15 47.55
C SER A 925 -25.27 -12.84 48.66
N PRO A 926 -24.09 -13.49 48.66
CA PRO A 926 -23.07 -13.25 49.67
C PRO A 926 -22.42 -11.86 49.48
N THR A 927 -22.13 -11.19 50.60
CA THR A 927 -21.51 -9.87 50.59
C THR A 927 -20.08 -9.94 50.05
N CYS A 928 -19.72 -9.06 49.11
CA CYS A 928 -18.35 -8.91 48.64
C CYS A 928 -17.40 -8.59 49.81
N TRP A 929 -16.22 -9.24 49.81
CA TRP A 929 -15.17 -9.10 50.82
C TRP A 929 -14.92 -7.67 51.30
N ASP A 930 -14.86 -6.70 50.38
CA ASP A 930 -14.53 -5.31 50.74
C ASP A 930 -15.65 -4.66 51.55
N LEU A 931 -16.91 -4.98 51.21
CA LEU A 931 -18.15 -4.57 51.86
C LEU A 931 -18.51 -5.38 53.11
N CYS A 932 -17.88 -6.54 53.36
CA CYS A 932 -18.09 -7.30 54.60
C CYS A 932 -17.80 -6.43 55.84
N GLU A 933 -18.81 -6.13 56.65
CA GLU A 933 -18.61 -5.60 57.99
C GLU A 933 -17.83 -6.60 58.86
N THR A 934 -17.13 -6.08 59.86
CA THR A 934 -16.45 -6.89 60.87
C THR A 934 -17.25 -6.84 62.18
N LEU A 935 -17.38 -8.00 62.82
CA LEU A 935 -18.08 -8.24 64.08
C LEU A 935 -17.78 -7.15 65.15
#